data_AF-A0A1Q2C4H6-F1
#
_entry.id   AF-A0A1Q2C4H6-F1
#
_cell.length_a   1.000
_cell.length_b   1.000
_cell.length_c   1.000
_cell.angle_alpha   90.00
_cell.angle_beta   90.00
_cell.angle_gamma   90.00
#
_symmetry.space_group_name_H-M   'P 1'
#
loop_
_entity.id
_entity.type
_entity.pdbx_description
1 polymer ?
#
loop_
_entity_poly.entity_id
_entity_poly.type
_entity_poly.pdbx_seq_one_letter_code
_entity_poly.pdbx_strand_id
1 'polypeptide(L)'
;MLQNRLGKELLIFDGAMGTQLQNAGLSAGDIPEELNIDRPDLLRSIHKNYLKAGADFITTNTFGCNRLKMEEAKYEAKDMLLAAVENARAARTEAGREDDSYIVLDIGPIGQLLEPMGTLTFDEAYDIILEQVETVKDQVDLVLFETMSDLYEVKAGVLAVKEHTDLPVFVTMTFEQNGRTLSGNDPETFINVAEGLGVDALGVNCSLGPDELKPIIDEILEKASIPVMLQPNAGLPCLEHGETHYHVTPEEYVESMKDYMARGAAIVGGCCGTTPEFIGKLAEAAPKAVAERTVEKKTRVSSQTQTVTFGDHVIVCGERLNPTGKKKMKKALLEERYDELVVEAVKQVEAGAEVLDVNVGLPGIDEPETMKRVVRLLQEVVTLPLQIDSSEADAIENACRYYNGKPLINSVNGKDEVMEKIFPIAKKYGGVVIGLTLEDGIPLKAEERFEIAKKIVNKAAEYGIGKENIIIDCLTLTASAQQKEVKETLRAIKMVKKELGVHTVLGVSNVSFGLPNRPLLNRTFLALAMEAGLDLPIINPLDAELMGTIDAFHVLFYKDVDSQTYIKNQSKDKETKPATAAATTNFTLKDVIIHGLKDEVEKVTKEELKDKEALTVINEVIIPALNIVGKDYETGKIFLPQLIQSAETTKKAFEVVKETFSANDGEEKGPIIIATVEGDIHDIGKNIVKVVLESYGYKIIDLGKDVKVEKVVEAYKKYKPKAIGLSALMTTTVASMERTIKALHEAGCSEPIWVGGAVVTEDIAHNIGADYYTEDAMAAVNLLENEILDL
;
A
#
# COMPACT_ATOMS: atom_id res chain seq x y z
N MET A 1 15.60 -14.63 -25.96
CA MET A 1 14.84 -14.78 -24.70
C MET A 1 15.13 -13.59 -23.81
N LEU A 2 14.09 -12.91 -23.32
CA LEU A 2 14.20 -11.68 -22.51
C LEU A 2 15.11 -11.86 -21.29
N GLN A 3 15.02 -12.99 -20.59
CA GLN A 3 15.83 -13.35 -19.42
C GLN A 3 17.36 -13.26 -19.67
N ASN A 4 17.81 -13.38 -20.91
CA ASN A 4 19.24 -13.26 -21.23
C ASN A 4 19.71 -11.80 -21.30
N ARG A 5 18.81 -10.86 -21.63
CA ARG A 5 19.07 -9.42 -21.79
C ARG A 5 18.75 -8.62 -20.53
N LEU A 6 17.65 -8.96 -19.85
CA LEU A 6 17.14 -8.23 -18.69
C LEU A 6 18.20 -8.08 -17.59
N GLY A 7 18.42 -6.85 -17.14
CA GLY A 7 19.43 -6.50 -16.13
C GLY A 7 20.89 -6.53 -16.62
N LYS A 8 21.15 -6.85 -17.89
CA LYS A 8 22.50 -6.87 -18.49
C LYS A 8 22.61 -5.83 -19.60
N GLU A 9 21.62 -5.80 -20.48
CA GLU A 9 21.46 -4.79 -21.51
C GLU A 9 20.45 -3.75 -21.04
N LEU A 10 20.69 -2.49 -21.39
CA LEU A 10 19.69 -1.45 -21.18
C LEU A 10 18.66 -1.55 -22.30
N LEU A 11 17.39 -1.69 -21.93
CA LEU A 11 16.31 -1.94 -22.86
C LEU A 11 15.37 -0.73 -22.94
N ILE A 12 14.77 -0.52 -24.11
CA ILE A 12 13.93 0.63 -24.40
C ILE A 12 12.46 0.23 -24.44
N PHE A 13 11.64 0.81 -23.58
CA PHE A 13 10.18 0.76 -23.67
C PHE A 13 9.66 1.78 -24.67
N ASP A 14 8.44 1.58 -25.16
CA ASP A 14 7.76 2.57 -25.99
C ASP A 14 7.31 3.81 -25.18
N GLY A 15 6.61 4.72 -25.87
CA GLY A 15 6.02 5.93 -25.30
C GLY A 15 4.50 5.83 -25.20
N ALA A 16 3.83 6.97 -24.97
CA ALA A 16 2.39 6.97 -24.72
C ALA A 16 1.50 6.57 -25.92
N MET A 17 0.80 5.45 -25.79
CA MET A 17 -0.31 5.08 -26.68
C MET A 17 -1.42 6.15 -26.67
N GLY A 18 -1.89 6.56 -25.49
CA GLY A 18 -2.98 7.54 -25.36
C GLY A 18 -2.70 8.87 -26.06
N THR A 19 -1.48 9.41 -25.91
CA THR A 19 -1.06 10.64 -26.61
C THR A 19 -1.03 10.45 -28.13
N GLN A 20 -0.58 9.29 -28.64
CA GLN A 20 -0.62 9.02 -30.08
C GLN A 20 -2.05 8.91 -30.62
N LEU A 21 -2.98 8.33 -29.85
CA LEU A 21 -4.39 8.24 -30.22
C LEU A 21 -5.06 9.62 -30.21
N GLN A 22 -4.77 10.48 -29.24
CA GLN A 22 -5.24 11.88 -29.20
C GLN A 22 -4.76 12.65 -30.43
N ASN A 23 -3.47 12.54 -30.78
CA ASN A 23 -2.91 13.15 -32.00
C ASN A 23 -3.58 12.62 -33.28
N ALA A 24 -4.15 11.42 -33.24
CA ALA A 24 -4.91 10.82 -34.34
C ALA A 24 -6.41 11.16 -34.31
N GLY A 25 -6.85 12.02 -33.39
CA GLY A 25 -8.21 12.54 -33.29
C GLY A 25 -9.15 11.79 -32.34
N LEU A 26 -8.61 11.00 -31.40
CA LEU A 26 -9.42 10.43 -30.30
C LEU A 26 -9.99 11.56 -29.43
N SER A 27 -11.31 11.57 -29.22
CA SER A 27 -11.97 12.61 -28.41
C SER A 27 -11.95 12.26 -26.92
N ALA A 28 -12.09 13.27 -26.07
CA ALA A 28 -12.26 13.04 -24.63
C ALA A 28 -13.54 12.22 -24.37
N GLY A 29 -13.44 11.18 -23.53
CA GLY A 29 -14.53 10.25 -23.22
C GLY A 29 -14.67 9.06 -24.17
N ASP A 30 -13.95 9.03 -25.30
CA ASP A 30 -13.88 7.83 -26.13
C ASP A 30 -13.08 6.74 -25.41
N ILE A 31 -13.48 5.47 -25.57
CA ILE A 31 -12.79 4.30 -25.03
C ILE A 31 -11.64 3.92 -25.99
N PRO A 32 -10.36 4.12 -25.62
CA PRO A 32 -9.22 3.85 -26.52
C PRO A 32 -9.16 2.41 -27.02
N GLU A 33 -9.58 1.45 -26.20
CA GLU A 33 -9.54 0.02 -26.47
C GLU A 33 -10.45 -0.40 -27.63
N GLU A 34 -11.54 0.35 -27.91
CA GLU A 34 -12.42 0.06 -29.05
C GLU A 34 -11.70 0.22 -30.40
N LEU A 35 -10.68 1.09 -30.44
CA LEU A 35 -9.90 1.32 -31.65
C LEU A 35 -9.07 0.10 -32.05
N ASN A 36 -8.84 -0.86 -31.15
CA ASN A 36 -8.24 -2.13 -31.49
C ASN A 36 -9.02 -2.86 -32.60
N ILE A 37 -10.35 -2.68 -32.61
CA ILE A 37 -11.26 -3.27 -33.59
C ILE A 37 -11.67 -2.24 -34.65
N ASP A 38 -12.00 -1.02 -34.24
CA ASP A 38 -12.53 0.01 -35.14
C ASP A 38 -11.44 0.57 -36.09
N ARG A 39 -10.18 0.62 -35.64
CA ARG A 39 -9.06 1.25 -36.36
C ARG A 39 -7.74 0.46 -36.27
N PRO A 40 -7.71 -0.86 -36.59
CA PRO A 40 -6.51 -1.69 -36.41
C PRO A 40 -5.27 -1.18 -37.16
N ASP A 41 -5.45 -0.59 -38.34
CA ASP A 41 -4.34 -0.02 -39.12
C ASP A 41 -3.65 1.15 -38.40
N LEU A 42 -4.41 1.95 -37.63
CA LEU A 42 -3.86 3.04 -36.82
C LEU A 42 -2.97 2.46 -35.71
N LEU A 43 -3.48 1.49 -34.94
CA LEU A 43 -2.74 0.87 -33.84
C LEU A 43 -1.47 0.20 -34.35
N ARG A 44 -1.56 -0.56 -35.45
CA ARG A 44 -0.39 -1.16 -36.10
C ARG A 44 0.64 -0.12 -36.50
N SER A 45 0.20 1.02 -37.04
CA SER A 45 1.11 2.10 -37.43
C SER A 45 1.83 2.71 -36.23
N ILE A 46 1.14 2.90 -35.09
CA ILE A 46 1.72 3.45 -33.86
C ILE A 46 2.79 2.51 -33.31
N HIS A 47 2.46 1.23 -33.10
CA HIS A 47 3.43 0.24 -32.63
C HIS A 47 4.65 0.15 -33.57
N LYS A 48 4.42 0.13 -34.88
CA LYS A 48 5.49 0.09 -35.88
C LYS A 48 6.39 1.32 -35.82
N ASN A 49 5.85 2.50 -35.51
CA ASN A 49 6.62 3.71 -35.36
C ASN A 49 7.52 3.66 -34.11
N TYR A 50 7.03 3.17 -32.98
CA TYR A 50 7.86 2.95 -31.79
C TYR A 50 8.95 1.89 -32.01
N LEU A 51 8.63 0.77 -32.66
CA LEU A 51 9.61 -0.25 -33.03
C LEU A 51 10.69 0.30 -33.97
N LYS A 52 10.33 1.17 -34.92
CA LYS A 52 11.29 1.84 -35.80
C LYS A 52 12.14 2.89 -35.09
N ALA A 53 11.59 3.52 -34.06
CA ALA A 53 12.32 4.46 -33.22
C ALA A 53 13.38 3.75 -32.35
N GLY A 54 13.25 2.44 -32.14
CA GLY A 54 14.24 1.65 -31.40
C GLY A 54 13.70 1.06 -30.10
N ALA A 55 12.38 1.08 -29.88
CA ALA A 55 11.79 0.34 -28.76
C ALA A 55 12.09 -1.16 -28.87
N ASP A 56 12.45 -1.75 -27.73
CA ASP A 56 12.52 -3.20 -27.51
C ASP A 56 11.18 -3.75 -27.04
N PHE A 57 10.36 -2.95 -26.34
CA PHE A 57 9.03 -3.33 -25.87
C PHE A 57 7.96 -2.46 -26.52
N ILE A 58 6.84 -3.08 -26.88
CA ILE A 58 5.61 -2.34 -27.23
C ILE A 58 4.46 -2.80 -26.32
N THR A 59 3.77 -1.84 -25.72
CA THR A 59 2.57 -2.05 -24.90
C THR A 59 1.37 -2.29 -25.79
N THR A 60 0.56 -3.31 -25.49
CA THR A 60 -0.75 -3.47 -26.12
C THR A 60 -1.67 -2.32 -25.70
N ASN A 61 -2.56 -1.86 -26.58
CA ASN A 61 -3.56 -0.86 -26.22
C ASN A 61 -4.67 -1.49 -25.37
N THR A 62 -4.34 -1.81 -24.11
CA THR A 62 -5.16 -2.60 -23.19
C THR A 62 -5.18 -2.06 -21.76
N PHE A 63 -4.58 -0.91 -21.50
CA PHE A 63 -4.46 -0.28 -20.17
C PHE A 63 -5.75 -0.34 -19.34
N GLY A 64 -6.90 0.00 -19.94
CA GLY A 64 -8.22 -0.01 -19.29
C GLY A 64 -9.07 -1.25 -19.57
N CYS A 65 -8.56 -2.27 -20.26
CA CYS A 65 -9.37 -3.30 -20.94
C CYS A 65 -9.89 -4.42 -20.00
N ASN A 66 -10.61 -4.05 -18.95
CA ASN A 66 -11.20 -4.97 -17.98
C ASN A 66 -12.74 -4.89 -17.96
N ARG A 67 -13.39 -5.93 -17.43
CA ARG A 67 -14.87 -6.06 -17.43
C ARG A 67 -15.62 -4.90 -16.76
N LEU A 68 -15.01 -4.20 -15.80
CA LEU A 68 -15.65 -3.09 -15.08
C LEU A 68 -15.52 -1.77 -15.85
N LYS A 69 -14.37 -1.49 -16.45
CA LYS A 69 -14.16 -0.28 -17.28
C LYS A 69 -14.83 -0.39 -18.64
N MET A 70 -15.05 -1.60 -19.15
CA MET A 70 -15.61 -1.86 -20.48
C MET A 70 -17.13 -2.08 -20.47
N GLU A 71 -17.84 -1.81 -19.36
CA GLU A 71 -19.30 -2.01 -19.26
C GLU A 71 -20.09 -1.22 -20.30
N GLU A 72 -19.61 -0.03 -20.69
CA GLU A 72 -20.23 0.84 -21.68
C GLU A 72 -19.60 0.74 -23.08
N ALA A 73 -18.63 -0.16 -23.27
CA ALA A 73 -17.96 -0.34 -24.55
C ALA A 73 -18.87 -1.01 -25.60
N LYS A 74 -18.62 -0.73 -26.88
CA LYS A 74 -19.28 -1.36 -28.03
C LYS A 74 -19.00 -2.86 -28.15
N TYR A 75 -17.86 -3.31 -27.63
CA TYR A 75 -17.35 -4.67 -27.77
C TYR A 75 -17.02 -5.25 -26.40
N GLU A 76 -17.05 -6.58 -26.29
CA GLU A 76 -16.64 -7.27 -25.08
C GLU A 76 -15.13 -7.06 -24.83
N ALA A 77 -14.74 -6.89 -23.57
CA ALA A 77 -13.33 -6.69 -23.18
C ALA A 77 -12.40 -7.76 -23.78
N LYS A 78 -12.87 -9.02 -23.81
CA LYS A 78 -12.13 -10.14 -24.39
C LYS A 78 -11.80 -9.94 -25.87
N ASP A 79 -12.74 -9.45 -26.67
CA ASP A 79 -12.54 -9.27 -28.10
C ASP A 79 -11.58 -8.11 -28.38
N MET A 80 -11.65 -7.04 -27.58
CA MET A 80 -10.72 -5.92 -27.64
C MET A 80 -9.29 -6.34 -27.25
N LEU A 81 -9.12 -7.15 -26.20
CA LEU A 81 -7.82 -7.72 -25.80
C LEU A 81 -7.18 -8.53 -26.93
N LEU A 82 -7.94 -9.45 -27.53
CA LEU A 82 -7.44 -10.29 -28.63
C LEU A 82 -7.05 -9.45 -29.85
N ALA A 83 -7.85 -8.44 -30.19
CA ALA A 83 -7.55 -7.53 -31.29
C ALA A 83 -6.30 -6.68 -31.00
N ALA A 84 -6.12 -6.21 -29.77
CA ALA A 84 -4.94 -5.42 -29.37
C ALA A 84 -3.64 -6.21 -29.57
N VAL A 85 -3.62 -7.47 -29.08
CA VAL A 85 -2.45 -8.34 -29.21
C VAL A 85 -2.16 -8.68 -30.68
N GLU A 86 -3.19 -8.96 -31.47
CA GLU A 86 -3.00 -9.23 -32.91
C GLU A 86 -2.45 -8.01 -33.65
N ASN A 87 -2.90 -6.80 -33.30
CA ASN A 87 -2.35 -5.56 -33.87
C ASN A 87 -0.88 -5.36 -33.51
N ALA A 88 -0.48 -5.61 -32.25
CA ALA A 88 0.92 -5.55 -31.84
C ALA A 88 1.79 -6.60 -32.55
N ARG A 89 1.30 -7.83 -32.70
CA ARG A 89 1.98 -8.91 -33.43
C ARG A 89 2.17 -8.59 -34.90
N ALA A 90 1.12 -8.11 -35.57
CA ALA A 90 1.19 -7.69 -36.95
C ALA A 90 2.21 -6.56 -37.14
N ALA A 91 2.18 -5.54 -36.26
CA ALA A 91 3.14 -4.44 -36.31
C ALA A 91 4.59 -4.90 -36.11
N ARG A 92 4.83 -5.83 -35.17
CA ARG A 92 6.15 -6.44 -34.94
C ARG A 92 6.69 -7.14 -36.19
N THR A 93 5.84 -7.94 -36.84
CA THR A 93 6.21 -8.62 -38.09
C THR A 93 6.42 -7.65 -39.24
N GLU A 94 5.57 -6.64 -39.38
CA GLU A 94 5.74 -5.61 -40.41
C GLU A 94 6.99 -4.74 -40.21
N ALA A 95 7.48 -4.62 -38.96
CA ALA A 95 8.72 -3.94 -38.63
C ALA A 95 9.95 -4.85 -38.82
N GLY A 96 9.77 -6.17 -38.93
CA GLY A 96 10.85 -7.16 -38.99
C GLY A 96 11.65 -7.24 -37.68
N ARG A 97 10.97 -7.10 -36.54
CA ARG A 97 11.58 -7.04 -35.19
C ARG A 97 11.20 -8.26 -34.33
N GLU A 98 10.85 -9.40 -34.91
CA GLU A 98 10.42 -10.59 -34.16
C GLU A 98 11.51 -11.19 -33.26
N ASP A 99 12.78 -11.02 -33.61
CA ASP A 99 13.91 -11.64 -32.90
C ASP A 99 14.44 -10.80 -31.73
N ASP A 100 14.07 -9.52 -31.67
CA ASP A 100 14.68 -8.53 -30.77
C ASP A 100 13.69 -7.56 -30.11
N SER A 101 12.37 -7.77 -30.29
CA SER A 101 11.33 -6.99 -29.60
C SER A 101 10.25 -7.87 -28.96
N TYR A 102 9.60 -7.30 -27.94
CA TYR A 102 8.67 -7.99 -27.05
C TYR A 102 7.31 -7.28 -27.02
N ILE A 103 6.24 -8.06 -27.00
CA ILE A 103 4.87 -7.60 -26.88
C ILE A 103 4.47 -7.70 -25.41
N VAL A 104 4.04 -6.58 -24.85
CA VAL A 104 3.71 -6.44 -23.43
C VAL A 104 2.20 -6.37 -23.29
N LEU A 105 1.61 -7.29 -22.51
CA LEU A 105 0.24 -7.10 -22.03
C LEU A 105 0.26 -5.97 -20.99
N ASP A 106 -0.26 -4.82 -21.37
CA ASP A 106 -0.39 -3.67 -20.49
C ASP A 106 -1.71 -3.71 -19.71
N ILE A 107 -1.62 -3.76 -18.37
CA ILE A 107 -2.74 -3.78 -17.44
C ILE A 107 -2.59 -2.58 -16.50
N GLY A 108 -3.47 -1.60 -16.64
CA GLY A 108 -3.60 -0.49 -15.70
C GLY A 108 -4.51 -0.84 -14.51
N PRO A 109 -4.73 0.11 -13.58
CA PRO A 109 -5.62 -0.09 -12.45
C PRO A 109 -7.04 -0.44 -12.91
N ILE A 110 -7.70 -1.35 -12.20
CA ILE A 110 -9.07 -1.81 -12.47
C ILE A 110 -10.05 -0.63 -12.48
N GLY A 111 -9.77 0.41 -11.71
CA GLY A 111 -10.59 1.64 -11.63
C GLY A 111 -11.63 1.63 -10.50
N GLN A 112 -11.49 0.72 -9.54
CA GLN A 112 -12.24 0.70 -8.29
C GLN A 112 -11.28 0.51 -7.11
N LEU A 113 -11.59 1.13 -5.97
CA LEU A 113 -10.84 0.95 -4.74
C LEU A 113 -11.11 -0.45 -4.15
N LEU A 114 -10.04 -1.11 -3.70
CA LEU A 114 -10.15 -2.38 -2.98
C LEU A 114 -10.69 -2.18 -1.56
N GLU A 115 -11.33 -3.20 -1.01
CA GLU A 115 -11.71 -3.23 0.41
C GLU A 115 -10.48 -3.05 1.33
N PRO A 116 -10.59 -2.25 2.41
CA PRO A 116 -11.81 -1.58 2.90
C PRO A 116 -12.07 -0.19 2.30
N MET A 117 -11.19 0.33 1.43
CA MET A 117 -11.31 1.69 0.87
C MET A 117 -12.46 1.79 -0.15
N GLY A 118 -12.83 0.68 -0.78
CA GLY A 118 -13.97 0.57 -1.68
C GLY A 118 -14.65 -0.78 -1.58
N THR A 119 -15.35 -1.16 -2.64
CA THR A 119 -16.19 -2.36 -2.70
C THR A 119 -15.55 -3.54 -3.40
N LEU A 120 -14.40 -3.34 -4.06
CA LEU A 120 -13.75 -4.40 -4.83
C LEU A 120 -13.01 -5.34 -3.87
N THR A 121 -13.41 -6.60 -3.85
CA THR A 121 -12.72 -7.59 -3.02
C THR A 121 -11.37 -7.99 -3.65
N PHE A 122 -10.44 -8.49 -2.83
CA PHE A 122 -9.17 -9.03 -3.33
C PHE A 122 -9.37 -10.15 -4.36
N ASP A 123 -10.33 -11.04 -4.10
CA ASP A 123 -10.62 -12.18 -4.96
C ASP A 123 -11.24 -11.72 -6.30
N GLU A 124 -12.11 -10.70 -6.30
CA GLU A 124 -12.62 -10.12 -7.55
C GLU A 124 -11.54 -9.40 -8.36
N ALA A 125 -10.63 -8.67 -7.69
CA ALA A 125 -9.49 -8.03 -8.37
C ALA A 125 -8.58 -9.08 -9.03
N TYR A 126 -8.28 -10.16 -8.30
CA TYR A 126 -7.55 -11.32 -8.82
C TYR A 126 -8.24 -11.92 -10.06
N ASP A 127 -9.55 -12.18 -9.98
CA ASP A 127 -10.31 -12.79 -11.07
C ASP A 127 -10.36 -11.88 -12.31
N ILE A 128 -10.55 -10.57 -12.14
CA ILE A 128 -10.57 -9.59 -13.25
C ILE A 128 -9.23 -9.57 -14.00
N ILE A 129 -8.12 -9.63 -13.27
CA ILE A 129 -6.79 -9.65 -13.88
C ILE A 129 -6.54 -11.02 -14.54
N LEU A 130 -6.92 -12.11 -13.87
CA LEU A 130 -6.78 -13.46 -14.42
C LEU A 130 -7.52 -13.64 -15.74
N GLU A 131 -8.74 -13.09 -15.86
CA GLU A 131 -9.52 -13.09 -17.11
C GLU A 131 -8.74 -12.47 -18.28
N GLN A 132 -8.05 -11.35 -18.04
CA GLN A 132 -7.24 -10.68 -19.06
C GLN A 132 -6.02 -11.53 -19.44
N VAL A 133 -5.30 -12.04 -18.43
CA VAL A 133 -4.08 -12.83 -18.61
C VAL A 133 -4.38 -14.15 -19.35
N GLU A 134 -5.36 -14.93 -18.91
CA GLU A 134 -5.74 -16.21 -19.55
C GLU A 134 -6.17 -16.03 -21.00
N THR A 135 -6.74 -14.86 -21.35
CA THR A 135 -7.17 -14.59 -22.72
C THR A 135 -5.99 -14.52 -23.70
N VAL A 136 -4.82 -14.03 -23.26
CA VAL A 136 -3.72 -13.68 -24.17
C VAL A 136 -2.34 -14.20 -23.78
N LYS A 137 -2.18 -14.94 -22.68
CA LYS A 137 -0.88 -15.38 -22.15
C LYS A 137 0.03 -16.10 -23.17
N ASP A 138 -0.54 -16.84 -24.11
CA ASP A 138 0.23 -17.57 -25.15
C ASP A 138 0.63 -16.69 -26.35
N GLN A 139 0.29 -15.40 -26.32
CA GLN A 139 0.43 -14.47 -27.46
C GLN A 139 1.24 -13.22 -27.13
N VAL A 140 1.60 -13.03 -25.86
CA VAL A 140 2.41 -11.93 -25.35
C VAL A 140 3.72 -12.46 -24.77
N ASP A 141 4.70 -11.58 -24.61
CA ASP A 141 6.04 -11.95 -24.12
C ASP A 141 6.22 -11.67 -22.62
N LEU A 142 5.44 -10.74 -22.05
CA LEU A 142 5.39 -10.42 -20.61
C LEU A 142 4.11 -9.67 -20.24
N VAL A 143 3.86 -9.53 -18.93
CA VAL A 143 2.78 -8.70 -18.36
C VAL A 143 3.38 -7.49 -17.65
N LEU A 144 2.83 -6.30 -17.92
CA LEU A 144 3.12 -5.07 -17.21
C LEU A 144 1.88 -4.65 -16.41
N PHE A 145 2.04 -4.49 -15.10
CA PHE A 145 1.11 -3.73 -14.28
C PHE A 145 1.56 -2.27 -14.28
N GLU A 146 0.87 -1.43 -15.04
CA GLU A 146 1.26 -0.03 -15.30
C GLU A 146 0.47 0.96 -14.43
N THR A 147 1.12 2.02 -13.91
CA THR A 147 0.45 3.11 -13.17
C THR A 147 -0.32 2.62 -11.95
N MET A 148 0.19 1.62 -11.24
CA MET A 148 -0.51 1.07 -10.07
C MET A 148 -0.43 2.04 -8.89
N SER A 149 -1.56 2.27 -8.23
CA SER A 149 -1.67 3.16 -7.05
C SER A 149 -1.94 2.41 -5.74
N ASP A 150 -2.25 1.11 -5.83
CA ASP A 150 -2.53 0.24 -4.69
C ASP A 150 -1.69 -1.04 -4.76
N LEU A 151 -0.86 -1.25 -3.74
CA LEU A 151 -0.01 -2.42 -3.61
C LEU A 151 -0.80 -3.74 -3.43
N TYR A 152 -2.03 -3.67 -2.93
CA TYR A 152 -2.88 -4.85 -2.76
C TYR A 152 -3.42 -5.35 -4.11
N GLU A 153 -3.74 -4.42 -5.01
CA GLU A 153 -4.09 -4.72 -6.39
C GLU A 153 -2.91 -5.31 -7.16
N VAL A 154 -1.70 -4.74 -6.97
CA VAL A 154 -0.45 -5.33 -7.49
C VAL A 154 -0.29 -6.77 -7.00
N LYS A 155 -0.52 -7.02 -5.71
CA LYS A 155 -0.42 -8.37 -5.16
C LYS A 155 -1.42 -9.34 -5.79
N ALA A 156 -2.69 -8.93 -5.92
CA ALA A 156 -3.70 -9.74 -6.59
C ALA A 156 -3.28 -10.07 -8.04
N GLY A 157 -2.80 -9.06 -8.78
CA GLY A 157 -2.38 -9.23 -10.16
C GLY A 157 -1.13 -10.10 -10.34
N VAL A 158 -0.09 -9.89 -9.53
CA VAL A 158 1.14 -10.70 -9.59
C VAL A 158 0.83 -12.17 -9.29
N LEU A 159 -0.05 -12.43 -8.31
CA LEU A 159 -0.50 -13.80 -8.02
C LEU A 159 -1.31 -14.38 -9.17
N ALA A 160 -2.24 -13.62 -9.77
CA ALA A 160 -3.02 -14.07 -10.92
C ALA A 160 -2.12 -14.49 -12.09
N VAL A 161 -1.04 -13.75 -12.37
CA VAL A 161 -0.09 -14.10 -13.43
C VAL A 161 0.77 -15.31 -13.05
N LYS A 162 1.42 -15.27 -11.88
CA LYS A 162 2.42 -16.30 -11.49
C LYS A 162 1.81 -17.66 -11.12
N GLU A 163 0.55 -17.70 -10.70
CA GLU A 163 -0.15 -18.96 -10.41
C GLU A 163 -0.60 -19.69 -11.69
N HIS A 164 -0.66 -18.98 -12.83
CA HIS A 164 -1.28 -19.46 -14.07
C HIS A 164 -0.37 -19.46 -15.30
N THR A 165 0.78 -18.79 -15.23
CA THR A 165 1.73 -18.62 -16.33
C THR A 165 3.17 -18.49 -15.81
N ASP A 166 4.15 -18.73 -16.70
CA ASP A 166 5.57 -18.44 -16.47
C ASP A 166 6.02 -17.09 -17.11
N LEU A 167 5.07 -16.23 -17.51
CA LEU A 167 5.39 -14.93 -18.10
C LEU A 167 6.13 -14.05 -17.08
N PRO A 168 7.17 -13.32 -17.52
CA PRO A 168 7.77 -12.26 -16.71
C PRO A 168 6.73 -11.22 -16.32
N VAL A 169 6.83 -10.72 -15.09
CA VAL A 169 5.94 -9.68 -14.56
C VAL A 169 6.72 -8.43 -14.25
N PHE A 170 6.37 -7.33 -14.91
CA PHE A 170 6.89 -6.00 -14.62
C PHE A 170 5.83 -5.19 -13.87
N VAL A 171 6.26 -4.34 -12.94
CA VAL A 171 5.35 -3.49 -12.16
C VAL A 171 5.88 -2.07 -12.10
N THR A 172 5.05 -1.11 -12.48
CA THR A 172 5.27 0.30 -12.17
C THR A 172 4.20 0.82 -11.23
N MET A 173 4.64 1.57 -10.23
CA MET A 173 3.73 2.35 -9.39
C MET A 173 3.86 3.83 -9.72
N THR A 174 2.77 4.56 -9.46
CA THR A 174 2.75 6.01 -9.62
C THR A 174 2.71 6.69 -8.26
N PHE A 175 3.53 7.74 -8.12
CA PHE A 175 3.77 8.45 -6.85
C PHE A 175 3.46 9.93 -7.02
N GLU A 176 2.93 10.52 -5.96
CA GLU A 176 2.74 11.96 -5.84
C GLU A 176 4.04 12.66 -5.42
N GLN A 177 4.06 13.99 -5.43
CA GLN A 177 5.23 14.79 -5.04
C GLN A 177 5.68 14.56 -3.58
N ASN A 178 4.78 14.10 -2.72
CA ASN A 178 5.07 13.71 -1.34
C ASN A 178 5.86 12.38 -1.22
N GLY A 179 6.14 11.70 -2.35
CA GLY A 179 6.85 10.43 -2.40
C GLY A 179 6.00 9.22 -2.01
N ARG A 180 4.67 9.35 -2.05
CA ARG A 180 3.71 8.29 -1.69
C ARG A 180 2.75 8.02 -2.84
N THR A 181 2.21 6.81 -2.88
CA THR A 181 1.07 6.48 -3.75
C THR A 181 -0.24 6.98 -3.15
N LEU A 182 -1.33 6.99 -3.91
CA LEU A 182 -2.68 7.35 -3.43
C LEU A 182 -3.09 6.53 -2.19
N SER A 183 -2.67 5.27 -2.10
CA SER A 183 -2.97 4.38 -0.97
C SER A 183 -1.94 4.44 0.17
N GLY A 184 -0.96 5.35 0.09
CA GLY A 184 0.03 5.65 1.13
C GLY A 184 1.32 4.82 1.09
N ASN A 185 1.58 4.06 0.03
CA ASN A 185 2.80 3.25 -0.07
C ASN A 185 4.03 4.14 -0.34
N ASP A 186 5.15 3.89 0.36
CA ASP A 186 6.46 4.45 -0.02
C ASP A 186 7.22 3.55 -0.98
N PRO A 187 8.27 4.08 -1.65
CA PRO A 187 9.12 3.30 -2.54
C PRO A 187 9.75 2.08 -1.85
N GLU A 188 10.24 2.19 -0.60
CA GLU A 188 10.85 1.05 0.10
C GLU A 188 9.86 -0.10 0.33
N THR A 189 8.62 0.20 0.68
CA THR A 189 7.54 -0.77 0.88
C THR A 189 7.14 -1.41 -0.43
N PHE A 190 6.98 -0.61 -1.50
CA PHE A 190 6.77 -1.13 -2.86
C PHE A 190 7.86 -2.13 -3.26
N ILE A 191 9.13 -1.74 -3.14
CA ILE A 191 10.28 -2.59 -3.49
C ILE A 191 10.22 -3.90 -2.71
N ASN A 192 10.07 -3.82 -1.38
CA ASN A 192 10.13 -5.01 -0.53
C ASN A 192 9.00 -6.01 -0.84
N VAL A 193 7.79 -5.53 -1.12
CA VAL A 193 6.65 -6.38 -1.45
C VAL A 193 6.75 -6.92 -2.88
N ALA A 194 7.05 -6.08 -3.87
CA ALA A 194 7.16 -6.51 -5.27
C ALA A 194 8.28 -7.55 -5.47
N GLU A 195 9.46 -7.32 -4.88
CA GLU A 195 10.55 -8.30 -4.93
C GLU A 195 10.19 -9.60 -4.19
N GLY A 196 9.48 -9.49 -3.06
CA GLY A 196 8.98 -10.63 -2.30
C GLY A 196 8.05 -11.52 -3.14
N LEU A 197 7.15 -10.90 -3.91
CA LEU A 197 6.24 -11.61 -4.83
C LEU A 197 6.95 -12.15 -6.09
N GLY A 198 8.24 -11.86 -6.25
CA GLY A 198 9.07 -12.35 -7.34
C GLY A 198 8.89 -11.60 -8.65
N VAL A 199 8.48 -10.33 -8.62
CA VAL A 199 8.44 -9.44 -9.80
C VAL A 199 9.82 -9.42 -10.50
N ASP A 200 9.82 -9.35 -11.84
CA ASP A 200 11.03 -9.47 -12.66
C ASP A 200 11.68 -8.11 -12.96
N ALA A 201 10.91 -7.03 -12.99
CA ALA A 201 11.39 -5.65 -13.00
C ALA A 201 10.37 -4.73 -12.32
N LEU A 202 10.85 -3.71 -11.61
CA LEU A 202 9.98 -2.75 -10.91
C LEU A 202 10.39 -1.31 -11.20
N GLY A 203 9.48 -0.36 -11.00
CA GLY A 203 9.86 1.04 -11.01
C GLY A 203 8.68 2.00 -11.05
N VAL A 204 8.85 3.10 -11.78
CA VAL A 204 7.89 4.21 -11.78
C VAL A 204 7.53 4.67 -13.17
N ASN A 205 6.27 5.10 -13.30
CA ASN A 205 5.77 5.76 -14.49
C ASN A 205 4.72 6.83 -14.11
N CYS A 206 4.42 7.69 -15.08
CA CYS A 206 3.38 8.70 -15.01
C CYS A 206 3.54 9.71 -13.85
N SER A 207 2.48 10.51 -13.61
CA SER A 207 2.30 11.60 -12.64
C SER A 207 3.27 12.78 -12.76
N LEU A 208 4.57 12.52 -12.88
CA LEU A 208 5.64 13.49 -12.74
C LEU A 208 6.64 13.38 -13.91
N GLY A 209 7.38 14.46 -14.15
CA GLY A 209 8.50 14.47 -15.09
C GLY A 209 9.74 13.80 -14.50
N PRO A 210 10.80 13.60 -15.32
CA PRO A 210 12.05 12.99 -14.86
C PRO A 210 12.70 13.73 -13.68
N ASP A 211 12.57 15.05 -13.62
CA ASP A 211 13.21 15.88 -12.61
C ASP A 211 12.45 15.84 -11.28
N GLU A 212 11.11 15.87 -11.32
CA GLU A 212 10.26 15.77 -10.13
C GLU A 212 10.28 14.36 -9.54
N LEU A 213 10.44 13.31 -10.36
CA LEU A 213 10.58 11.93 -9.90
C LEU A 213 11.94 11.64 -9.22
N LYS A 214 12.89 12.56 -9.28
CA LYS A 214 14.27 12.32 -8.82
C LYS A 214 14.35 11.71 -7.41
N PRO A 215 13.67 12.23 -6.37
CA PRO A 215 13.78 11.66 -5.02
C PRO A 215 13.31 10.20 -4.95
N ILE A 216 12.24 9.87 -5.67
CA ILE A 216 11.65 8.53 -5.72
C ILE A 216 12.57 7.57 -6.49
N ILE A 217 13.09 8.01 -7.64
CA ILE A 217 14.01 7.22 -8.46
C ILE A 217 15.32 6.95 -7.70
N ASP A 218 15.82 7.95 -6.98
CA ASP A 218 17.05 7.82 -6.19
C ASP A 218 16.89 6.72 -5.12
N GLU A 219 15.77 6.71 -4.41
CA GLU A 219 15.47 5.67 -3.41
C GLU A 219 15.30 4.28 -4.04
N ILE A 220 14.60 4.18 -5.18
CA ILE A 220 14.41 2.90 -5.89
C ILE A 220 15.74 2.34 -6.39
N LEU A 221 16.58 3.17 -7.02
CA LEU A 221 17.89 2.73 -7.53
C LEU A 221 18.81 2.27 -6.39
N GLU A 222 18.73 2.91 -5.23
CA GLU A 222 19.52 2.54 -4.03
C GLU A 222 19.07 1.21 -3.42
N LYS A 223 17.75 0.96 -3.33
CA LYS A 223 17.21 -0.15 -2.53
C LYS A 223 16.79 -1.37 -3.34
N ALA A 224 16.43 -1.24 -4.62
CA ALA A 224 15.92 -2.35 -5.43
C ALA A 224 17.05 -3.27 -5.91
N SER A 225 16.94 -4.56 -5.57
CA SER A 225 17.84 -5.64 -5.95
C SER A 225 17.57 -6.24 -7.34
N ILE A 226 16.40 -5.95 -7.92
CA ILE A 226 16.01 -6.36 -9.27
C ILE A 226 16.13 -5.21 -10.29
N PRO A 227 16.05 -5.47 -11.61
CA PRO A 227 16.07 -4.43 -12.65
C PRO A 227 15.05 -3.31 -12.40
N VAL A 228 15.51 -2.06 -12.54
CA VAL A 228 14.69 -0.86 -12.36
C VAL A 228 14.24 -0.31 -13.71
N MET A 229 12.95 -0.04 -13.85
CA MET A 229 12.32 0.55 -15.05
C MET A 229 11.79 1.95 -14.81
N LEU A 230 11.97 2.86 -15.77
CA LEU A 230 11.58 4.26 -15.66
C LEU A 230 10.81 4.72 -16.91
N GLN A 231 9.58 5.18 -16.73
CA GLN A 231 8.75 5.78 -17.80
C GLN A 231 8.09 7.10 -17.35
N PRO A 232 8.87 8.17 -17.08
CA PRO A 232 8.31 9.49 -16.74
C PRO A 232 7.40 10.09 -17.83
N ASN A 233 6.61 11.10 -17.44
CA ASN A 233 5.90 11.96 -18.40
C ASN A 233 6.87 12.93 -19.10
N ALA A 234 6.46 13.51 -20.23
CA ALA A 234 7.19 14.62 -20.88
C ALA A 234 7.00 15.96 -20.11
N GLY A 235 7.22 15.93 -18.79
CA GLY A 235 6.94 17.02 -17.86
C GLY A 235 5.52 17.00 -17.31
N LEU A 236 5.19 18.04 -16.54
CA LEU A 236 3.84 18.24 -16.02
C LEU A 236 2.89 18.65 -17.15
N PRO A 237 1.64 18.17 -17.14
CA PRO A 237 0.64 18.59 -18.12
C PRO A 237 0.27 20.06 -17.91
N CYS A 238 0.13 20.80 -19.01
CA CYS A 238 -0.36 22.17 -19.03
C CYS A 238 -1.59 22.27 -19.93
N LEU A 239 -2.56 23.12 -19.56
CA LEU A 239 -3.74 23.35 -20.37
C LEU A 239 -3.53 24.60 -21.24
N GLU A 240 -3.45 24.44 -22.55
CA GLU A 240 -3.39 25.55 -23.50
C GLU A 240 -4.54 25.41 -24.50
N HIS A 241 -5.36 26.45 -24.66
CA HIS A 241 -6.50 26.46 -25.58
C HIS A 241 -7.53 25.31 -25.40
N GLY A 242 -7.61 24.71 -24.21
CA GLY A 242 -8.50 23.57 -23.92
C GLY A 242 -7.92 22.21 -24.30
N GLU A 243 -6.67 22.14 -24.76
CA GLU A 243 -5.94 20.92 -25.04
C GLU A 243 -4.81 20.73 -24.02
N THR A 244 -4.47 19.47 -23.72
CA THR A 244 -3.33 19.17 -22.84
C THR A 244 -2.03 19.21 -23.62
N HIS A 245 -1.09 20.03 -23.16
CA HIS A 245 0.26 20.15 -23.71
C HIS A 245 1.31 19.72 -22.69
N TYR A 246 2.45 19.24 -23.21
CA TYR A 246 3.64 18.88 -22.46
C TYR A 246 4.80 19.69 -23.02
N HIS A 247 5.51 20.43 -22.15
CA HIS A 247 6.51 21.41 -22.61
C HIS A 247 7.93 20.86 -22.69
N VAL A 248 8.22 19.69 -22.13
CA VAL A 248 9.57 19.11 -22.17
C VAL A 248 9.86 18.61 -23.57
N THR A 249 10.98 19.05 -24.14
CA THR A 249 11.44 18.61 -25.46
C THR A 249 12.11 17.23 -25.40
N PRO A 250 12.21 16.48 -26.53
CA PRO A 250 12.95 15.22 -26.57
C PRO A 250 14.40 15.33 -26.07
N GLU A 251 15.09 16.43 -26.40
CA GLU A 251 16.46 16.67 -25.97
C GLU A 251 16.57 16.87 -24.45
N GLU A 252 15.67 17.65 -23.85
CA GLU A 252 15.63 17.88 -22.40
C GLU A 252 15.29 16.59 -21.65
N TYR A 253 14.29 15.85 -22.13
CA TYR A 253 13.88 14.57 -21.54
C TYR A 253 15.06 13.59 -21.49
N VAL A 254 15.78 13.43 -22.60
CA VAL A 254 16.94 12.53 -22.67
C VAL A 254 18.09 13.00 -21.79
N GLU A 255 18.31 14.30 -21.66
CA GLU A 255 19.36 14.82 -20.76
C GLU A 255 19.07 14.45 -19.30
N SER A 256 17.83 14.59 -18.82
CA SER A 256 17.46 14.15 -17.47
C SER A 256 17.58 12.64 -17.30
N MET A 257 17.22 11.84 -18.32
CA MET A 257 17.29 10.37 -18.24
C MET A 257 18.72 9.80 -18.23
N LYS A 258 19.71 10.53 -18.75
CA LYS A 258 21.12 10.05 -18.79
C LYS A 258 21.69 9.76 -17.41
N ASP A 259 21.38 10.57 -16.40
CA ASP A 259 21.85 10.33 -15.03
C ASP A 259 21.33 8.98 -14.51
N TYR A 260 20.04 8.71 -14.71
CA TYR A 260 19.42 7.47 -14.25
C TYR A 260 19.96 6.24 -14.96
N MET A 261 20.19 6.31 -16.28
CA MET A 261 20.84 5.23 -17.04
C MET A 261 22.26 4.96 -16.55
N ALA A 262 23.04 6.03 -16.28
CA ALA A 262 24.39 5.92 -15.74
C ALA A 262 24.43 5.33 -14.32
N ARG A 263 23.34 5.45 -13.57
CA ARG A 263 23.18 4.92 -12.20
C ARG A 263 22.51 3.56 -12.13
N GLY A 264 22.24 2.94 -13.28
CA GLY A 264 21.83 1.53 -13.36
C GLY A 264 20.33 1.31 -13.51
N ALA A 265 19.58 2.30 -14.02
CA ALA A 265 18.28 2.03 -14.63
C ALA A 265 18.48 1.02 -15.78
N ALA A 266 17.70 -0.06 -15.75
CA ALA A 266 17.85 -1.19 -16.67
C ALA A 266 16.89 -1.11 -17.85
N ILE A 267 15.75 -0.44 -17.66
CA ILE A 267 14.72 -0.24 -18.67
C ILE A 267 14.32 1.23 -18.63
N VAL A 268 14.25 1.89 -19.79
CA VAL A 268 13.80 3.27 -19.88
C VAL A 268 12.80 3.43 -21.02
N GLY A 269 11.78 4.26 -20.85
CA GLY A 269 10.78 4.56 -21.86
C GLY A 269 10.13 5.90 -21.59
N GLY A 270 8.86 6.03 -21.97
CA GLY A 270 8.08 7.23 -21.68
C GLY A 270 6.61 6.92 -21.41
N CYS A 271 5.96 7.80 -20.65
CA CYS A 271 4.52 7.78 -20.44
C CYS A 271 3.89 9.00 -21.15
N CYS A 272 2.97 9.72 -20.51
CA CYS A 272 2.15 10.75 -21.16
C CYS A 272 3.01 11.87 -21.78
N GLY A 273 2.63 12.29 -23.00
CA GLY A 273 3.35 13.31 -23.77
C GLY A 273 4.53 12.78 -24.60
N THR A 274 4.98 11.53 -24.38
CA THR A 274 6.13 10.97 -25.12
C THR A 274 5.72 10.34 -26.45
N THR A 275 6.46 10.68 -27.52
CA THR A 275 6.21 10.24 -28.90
C THR A 275 7.35 9.35 -29.42
N PRO A 276 7.24 8.72 -30.61
CA PRO A 276 8.35 7.99 -31.21
C PRO A 276 9.64 8.81 -31.35
N GLU A 277 9.56 10.15 -31.41
CA GLU A 277 10.75 11.01 -31.43
C GLU A 277 11.52 10.96 -30.10
N PHE A 278 10.81 11.02 -28.96
CA PHE A 278 11.42 10.87 -27.64
C PHE A 278 12.10 9.52 -27.49
N ILE A 279 11.41 8.44 -27.89
CA ILE A 279 11.93 7.08 -27.81
C ILE A 279 13.16 6.90 -28.72
N GLY A 280 13.15 7.49 -29.91
CA GLY A 280 14.30 7.49 -30.80
C GLY A 280 15.54 8.15 -30.20
N LYS A 281 15.37 9.35 -29.64
CA LYS A 281 16.46 10.06 -28.96
C LYS A 281 16.96 9.31 -27.73
N LEU A 282 16.06 8.69 -26.97
CA LEU A 282 16.40 7.89 -25.80
C LEU A 282 17.20 6.65 -26.20
N ALA A 283 16.76 5.92 -27.23
CA ALA A 283 17.47 4.76 -27.77
C ALA A 283 18.86 5.12 -28.34
N GLU A 284 18.99 6.28 -29.00
CA GLU A 284 20.28 6.79 -29.48
C GLU A 284 21.26 7.12 -28.33
N ALA A 285 20.75 7.65 -27.22
CA ALA A 285 21.55 8.04 -26.07
C ALA A 285 21.86 6.88 -25.11
N ALA A 286 21.08 5.80 -25.16
CA ALA A 286 21.18 4.70 -24.22
C ALA A 286 22.52 3.93 -24.35
N PRO A 287 23.22 3.66 -23.23
CA PRO A 287 24.34 2.73 -23.22
C PRO A 287 23.85 1.31 -23.56
N LYS A 288 24.73 0.48 -24.12
CA LYS A 288 24.37 -0.93 -24.44
C LYS A 288 24.21 -1.82 -23.21
N ALA A 289 24.95 -1.54 -22.15
CA ALA A 289 24.96 -2.34 -20.93
C ALA A 289 24.42 -1.52 -19.76
N VAL A 290 23.72 -2.19 -18.85
CA VAL A 290 23.25 -1.58 -17.59
C VAL A 290 24.46 -1.32 -16.69
N ALA A 291 24.49 -0.16 -16.04
CA ALA A 291 25.51 0.13 -15.03
C ALA A 291 25.31 -0.75 -13.79
N GLU A 292 26.41 -1.27 -13.23
CA GLU A 292 26.35 -2.10 -12.02
C GLU A 292 25.87 -1.28 -10.81
N ARG A 293 24.91 -1.82 -10.06
CA ARG A 293 24.46 -1.29 -8.78
C ARG A 293 24.92 -2.19 -7.65
N THR A 294 25.43 -1.60 -6.57
CA THR A 294 25.72 -2.32 -5.32
C THR A 294 24.59 -2.05 -4.34
N VAL A 295 23.75 -3.06 -4.11
CA VAL A 295 22.59 -2.96 -3.22
C VAL A 295 22.84 -3.78 -1.97
N GLU A 296 22.68 -3.17 -0.80
CA GLU A 296 22.82 -3.87 0.47
C GLU A 296 21.59 -4.77 0.72
N LYS A 297 21.83 -6.08 0.88
CA LYS A 297 20.78 -7.03 1.25
C LYS A 297 20.46 -6.91 2.72
N LYS A 298 19.33 -6.29 3.06
CA LYS A 298 18.82 -6.17 4.43
C LYS A 298 17.60 -7.05 4.65
N THR A 299 17.41 -7.51 5.90
CA THR A 299 16.18 -8.17 6.30
C THR A 299 15.11 -7.12 6.52
N ARG A 300 13.97 -7.26 5.84
CA ARG A 300 12.88 -6.28 5.83
C ARG A 300 11.53 -6.99 5.85
N VAL A 301 10.61 -6.49 6.68
CA VAL A 301 9.20 -6.90 6.73
C VAL A 301 8.34 -5.64 6.57
N SER A 302 7.18 -5.77 5.94
CA SER A 302 6.36 -4.60 5.59
C SER A 302 4.88 -4.86 5.82
N SER A 303 4.17 -3.82 6.23
CA SER A 303 2.73 -3.66 6.03
C SER A 303 2.48 -3.03 4.65
N GLN A 304 1.27 -2.51 4.43
CA GLN A 304 0.93 -1.73 3.24
C GLN A 304 1.73 -0.42 3.17
N THR A 305 2.00 0.23 4.30
CA THR A 305 2.49 1.63 4.31
C THR A 305 3.82 1.81 5.04
N GLN A 306 4.31 0.78 5.72
CA GLN A 306 5.51 0.87 6.55
C GLN A 306 6.39 -0.37 6.38
N THR A 307 7.69 -0.13 6.21
CA THR A 307 8.73 -1.16 6.22
C THR A 307 9.58 -1.06 7.48
N VAL A 308 9.80 -2.20 8.12
CA VAL A 308 10.73 -2.34 9.25
C VAL A 308 11.98 -3.04 8.75
N THR A 309 13.11 -2.33 8.83
CA THR A 309 14.43 -2.79 8.39
C THR A 309 15.26 -3.23 9.60
N PHE A 310 15.75 -4.46 9.57
CA PHE A 310 16.56 -5.03 10.64
C PHE A 310 18.03 -4.64 10.50
N GLY A 311 18.72 -4.56 11.65
CA GLY A 311 20.17 -4.30 11.74
C GLY A 311 20.49 -2.95 12.37
N ASP A 312 19.67 -1.94 12.12
CA ASP A 312 19.89 -0.56 12.60
C ASP A 312 19.70 -0.51 14.13
N HIS A 313 18.56 -0.95 14.63
CA HIS A 313 18.25 -1.07 16.07
C HIS A 313 17.65 -2.43 16.42
N VAL A 314 17.33 -2.61 17.72
CA VAL A 314 16.56 -3.79 18.19
C VAL A 314 15.09 -3.50 17.97
N ILE A 315 14.40 -4.38 17.26
CA ILE A 315 13.01 -4.21 16.84
C ILE A 315 12.09 -4.86 17.87
N VAL A 316 11.04 -4.16 18.30
CA VAL A 316 10.08 -4.71 19.27
C VAL A 316 8.93 -5.44 18.57
N CYS A 317 8.76 -6.73 18.86
CA CYS A 317 7.61 -7.51 18.42
C CYS A 317 6.59 -7.67 19.57
N GLY A 318 5.37 -7.15 19.37
CA GLY A 318 4.32 -7.16 20.38
C GLY A 318 3.61 -8.51 20.50
N GLU A 319 3.68 -9.14 21.69
CA GLU A 319 3.19 -10.53 21.95
C GLU A 319 1.69 -10.64 22.33
N ARG A 320 0.93 -9.53 22.32
CA ARG A 320 -0.36 -9.51 23.01
C ARG A 320 -1.53 -10.09 22.21
N LEU A 321 -1.45 -10.18 20.87
CA LEU A 321 -2.49 -10.82 20.05
C LEU A 321 -2.26 -12.34 20.01
N ASN A 322 -2.41 -12.96 21.18
CA ASN A 322 -2.23 -14.40 21.36
C ASN A 322 -3.19 -14.89 22.46
N PRO A 323 -4.12 -15.83 22.17
CA PRO A 323 -5.12 -16.31 23.11
C PRO A 323 -4.54 -17.20 24.21
N THR A 324 -3.30 -17.67 24.09
CA THR A 324 -2.68 -18.59 25.05
C THR A 324 -2.62 -17.97 26.45
N GLY A 325 -3.27 -18.62 27.42
CA GLY A 325 -3.37 -18.13 28.80
C GLY A 325 -4.30 -16.91 29.02
N LYS A 326 -4.89 -16.33 27.96
CA LYS A 326 -5.70 -15.09 28.05
C LYS A 326 -7.20 -15.37 27.91
N LYS A 327 -7.89 -15.54 29.04
CA LYS A 327 -9.34 -15.87 29.08
C LYS A 327 -10.23 -14.91 28.29
N LYS A 328 -9.94 -13.60 28.33
CA LYS A 328 -10.71 -12.57 27.62
C LYS A 328 -10.61 -12.74 26.10
N MET A 329 -9.39 -12.84 25.57
CA MET A 329 -9.14 -13.03 24.14
C MET A 329 -9.65 -14.37 23.61
N LYS A 330 -9.53 -15.46 24.39
CA LYS A 330 -10.16 -16.74 24.05
C LYS A 330 -11.66 -16.62 23.86
N LYS A 331 -12.32 -15.91 24.78
CA LYS A 331 -13.76 -15.68 24.72
C LYS A 331 -14.12 -14.80 23.50
N ALA A 332 -13.32 -13.77 23.23
CA ALA A 332 -13.51 -12.89 22.07
C ALA A 332 -13.45 -13.66 20.74
N LEU A 333 -12.42 -14.50 20.55
CA LEU A 333 -12.27 -15.32 19.34
C LEU A 333 -13.42 -16.32 19.15
N LEU A 334 -13.85 -17.01 20.22
CA LEU A 334 -14.97 -17.97 20.15
C LEU A 334 -16.32 -17.31 19.87
N GLU A 335 -16.48 -16.05 20.26
CA GLU A 335 -17.70 -15.27 20.07
C GLU A 335 -17.58 -14.30 18.87
N GLU A 336 -16.56 -14.48 18.03
CA GLU A 336 -16.27 -13.66 16.83
C GLU A 336 -16.21 -12.14 17.10
N ARG A 337 -15.83 -11.74 18.32
CA ARG A 337 -15.60 -10.34 18.70
C ARG A 337 -14.18 -9.90 18.35
N TYR A 338 -13.92 -9.71 17.06
CA TYR A 338 -12.59 -9.36 16.57
C TYR A 338 -12.11 -7.95 16.93
N ASP A 339 -13.01 -7.03 17.27
CA ASP A 339 -12.65 -5.68 17.76
C ASP A 339 -11.74 -5.70 18.97
N GLU A 340 -11.92 -6.69 19.87
CA GLU A 340 -11.06 -6.83 21.04
C GLU A 340 -9.59 -7.08 20.64
N LEU A 341 -9.34 -7.69 19.49
CA LEU A 341 -8.00 -7.89 18.94
C LEU A 341 -7.48 -6.60 18.31
N VAL A 342 -8.30 -5.89 17.53
CA VAL A 342 -7.94 -4.60 16.95
C VAL A 342 -7.54 -3.59 18.03
N VAL A 343 -8.35 -3.50 19.10
CA VAL A 343 -8.06 -2.63 20.25
C VAL A 343 -6.73 -2.97 20.92
N GLU A 344 -6.44 -4.27 21.08
CA GLU A 344 -5.17 -4.72 21.64
C GLU A 344 -4.00 -4.42 20.69
N ALA A 345 -4.21 -4.50 19.38
CA ALA A 345 -3.21 -4.16 18.37
C ALA A 345 -2.83 -2.68 18.45
N VAL A 346 -3.81 -1.77 18.40
CA VAL A 346 -3.59 -0.32 18.53
C VAL A 346 -2.81 0.02 19.80
N LYS A 347 -3.18 -0.56 20.94
CA LYS A 347 -2.47 -0.36 22.22
C LYS A 347 -0.99 -0.74 22.15
N GLN A 348 -0.66 -1.79 21.40
CA GLN A 348 0.73 -2.20 21.22
C GLN A 348 1.49 -1.26 20.29
N VAL A 349 0.85 -0.77 19.22
CA VAL A 349 1.41 0.28 18.34
C VAL A 349 1.76 1.52 19.16
N GLU A 350 0.81 2.02 19.95
CA GLU A 350 1.00 3.21 20.79
C GLU A 350 2.08 3.01 21.88
N ALA A 351 2.27 1.77 22.31
CA ALA A 351 3.30 1.40 23.29
C ALA A 351 4.70 1.24 22.68
N GLY A 352 4.85 1.44 21.37
CA GLY A 352 6.15 1.38 20.68
C GLY A 352 6.52 0.00 20.15
N ALA A 353 5.55 -0.88 19.91
CA ALA A 353 5.80 -2.04 19.05
C ALA A 353 6.14 -1.58 17.63
N GLU A 354 6.93 -2.37 16.92
CA GLU A 354 7.29 -2.14 15.51
C GLU A 354 6.81 -3.29 14.62
N VAL A 355 6.62 -4.48 15.19
CA VAL A 355 5.98 -5.64 14.56
C VAL A 355 4.93 -6.18 15.54
N LEU A 356 3.83 -6.74 15.03
CA LEU A 356 2.80 -7.36 15.86
C LEU A 356 2.74 -8.87 15.63
N ASP A 357 2.95 -9.66 16.68
CA ASP A 357 2.70 -11.10 16.66
C ASP A 357 1.19 -11.36 16.67
N VAL A 358 0.70 -12.12 15.68
CA VAL A 358 -0.71 -12.46 15.49
C VAL A 358 -0.86 -13.98 15.52
N ASN A 359 -1.33 -14.49 16.65
CA ASN A 359 -1.70 -15.88 16.84
C ASN A 359 -3.20 -15.96 17.18
N VAL A 360 -3.96 -16.73 16.40
CA VAL A 360 -5.39 -16.99 16.67
C VAL A 360 -5.66 -18.41 17.15
N GLY A 361 -4.61 -19.22 17.30
CA GLY A 361 -4.68 -20.66 17.57
C GLY A 361 -5.50 -20.98 18.83
N LEU A 362 -6.65 -21.63 18.63
CA LEU A 362 -7.55 -22.02 19.70
C LEU A 362 -8.31 -23.30 19.33
N PRO A 363 -8.44 -24.28 20.24
CA PRO A 363 -9.28 -25.44 19.96
C PRO A 363 -10.75 -25.03 19.72
N GLY A 364 -11.32 -25.48 18.61
CA GLY A 364 -12.74 -25.30 18.29
C GLY A 364 -13.07 -24.13 17.36
N ILE A 365 -12.06 -23.44 16.81
CA ILE A 365 -12.26 -22.47 15.72
C ILE A 365 -11.66 -23.02 14.42
N ASP A 366 -12.10 -22.49 13.29
CA ASP A 366 -11.43 -22.64 12.00
C ASP A 366 -10.26 -21.65 11.97
N GLU A 367 -9.05 -22.13 12.28
CA GLU A 367 -7.86 -21.28 12.39
C GLU A 367 -7.51 -20.59 11.06
N PRO A 368 -7.50 -21.27 9.89
CA PRO A 368 -7.27 -20.61 8.61
C PRO A 368 -8.26 -19.47 8.29
N GLU A 369 -9.57 -19.70 8.43
CA GLU A 369 -10.58 -18.68 8.16
C GLU A 369 -10.53 -17.54 9.19
N THR A 370 -10.31 -17.88 10.46
CA THR A 370 -10.18 -16.87 11.53
C THR A 370 -8.94 -15.99 11.30
N MET A 371 -7.81 -16.60 10.92
CA MET A 371 -6.58 -15.86 10.65
C MET A 371 -6.76 -14.92 9.45
N LYS A 372 -7.41 -15.37 8.37
CA LYS A 372 -7.76 -14.53 7.22
C LYS A 372 -8.55 -13.30 7.66
N ARG A 373 -9.61 -13.47 8.47
CA ARG A 373 -10.44 -12.37 8.97
C ARG A 373 -9.64 -11.40 9.84
N VAL A 374 -8.88 -11.92 10.80
CA VAL A 374 -8.10 -11.09 11.74
C VAL A 374 -7.02 -10.30 11.01
N VAL A 375 -6.27 -10.93 10.09
CA VAL A 375 -5.24 -10.23 9.30
C VAL A 375 -5.84 -9.10 8.49
N ARG A 376 -6.97 -9.35 7.81
CA ARG A 376 -7.69 -8.33 7.04
C ARG A 376 -8.11 -7.16 7.93
N LEU A 377 -8.73 -7.41 9.08
CA LEU A 377 -9.14 -6.34 10.01
C LEU A 377 -7.96 -5.55 10.57
N LEU A 378 -6.87 -6.24 10.94
CA LEU A 378 -5.71 -5.58 11.52
C LEU A 378 -5.06 -4.62 10.52
N GLN A 379 -4.82 -5.05 9.28
CA GLN A 379 -4.15 -4.21 8.27
C GLN A 379 -4.94 -2.94 7.88
N GLU A 380 -6.25 -2.90 8.11
CA GLU A 380 -7.04 -1.66 7.91
C GLU A 380 -6.65 -0.59 8.94
N VAL A 381 -6.38 -1.04 10.18
CA VAL A 381 -6.28 -0.17 11.36
C VAL A 381 -4.83 0.15 11.70
N VAL A 382 -3.93 -0.84 11.61
CA VAL A 382 -2.54 -0.69 12.04
C VAL A 382 -1.60 -0.57 10.85
N THR A 383 -0.63 0.33 10.97
CA THR A 383 0.41 0.54 9.96
C THR A 383 1.60 -0.39 10.16
N LEU A 384 1.67 -1.15 11.26
CA LEU A 384 2.83 -2.01 11.55
C LEU A 384 2.79 -3.32 10.77
N PRO A 385 3.96 -3.85 10.36
CA PRO A 385 4.06 -5.21 9.84
C PRO A 385 3.54 -6.27 10.81
N LEU A 386 2.93 -7.33 10.26
CA LEU A 386 2.43 -8.46 11.03
C LEU A 386 3.37 -9.66 10.98
N GLN A 387 3.57 -10.28 12.15
CA GLN A 387 4.12 -11.61 12.31
C GLN A 387 2.97 -12.61 12.38
N ILE A 388 2.83 -13.43 11.34
CA ILE A 388 1.81 -14.48 11.23
C ILE A 388 2.28 -15.70 12.03
N ASP A 389 1.68 -15.94 13.19
CA ASP A 389 2.02 -17.03 14.10
C ASP A 389 0.95 -18.13 14.06
N SER A 390 1.33 -19.29 13.51
CA SER A 390 0.50 -20.49 13.51
C SER A 390 1.34 -21.76 13.39
N SER A 391 0.83 -22.86 13.92
CA SER A 391 1.36 -24.21 13.66
C SER A 391 0.76 -24.87 12.42
N GLU A 392 -0.30 -24.31 11.84
CA GLU A 392 -1.01 -24.85 10.68
C GLU A 392 -0.55 -24.16 9.39
N ALA A 393 0.00 -24.93 8.45
CA ALA A 393 0.47 -24.41 7.18
C ALA A 393 -0.65 -23.74 6.37
N ASP A 394 -1.87 -24.27 6.42
CA ASP A 394 -3.03 -23.73 5.71
C ASP A 394 -3.47 -22.36 6.26
N ALA A 395 -3.28 -22.12 7.56
CA ALA A 395 -3.54 -20.82 8.17
C ALA A 395 -2.49 -19.79 7.76
N ILE A 396 -1.22 -20.21 7.69
CA ILE A 396 -0.12 -19.36 7.19
C ILE A 396 -0.33 -19.01 5.70
N GLU A 397 -0.65 -19.98 4.84
CA GLU A 397 -0.92 -19.77 3.42
C GLU A 397 -2.07 -18.76 3.22
N ASN A 398 -3.20 -18.98 3.92
CA ASN A 398 -4.35 -18.07 3.82
C ASN A 398 -4.01 -16.67 4.30
N ALA A 399 -3.36 -16.52 5.45
CA ALA A 399 -2.91 -15.23 5.95
C ALA A 399 -1.99 -14.52 4.96
N CYS A 400 -0.98 -15.24 4.45
CA CYS A 400 -0.01 -14.67 3.51
C CYS A 400 -0.64 -14.27 2.19
N ARG A 401 -1.69 -14.95 1.71
CA ARG A 401 -2.43 -14.57 0.50
C ARG A 401 -3.11 -13.22 0.68
N TYR A 402 -3.82 -13.02 1.78
CA TYR A 402 -4.63 -11.81 2.00
C TYR A 402 -3.89 -10.67 2.69
N TYR A 403 -2.71 -10.89 3.25
CA TYR A 403 -1.92 -9.83 3.88
C TYR A 403 -1.36 -8.84 2.87
N ASN A 404 -1.66 -7.54 2.99
CA ASN A 404 -1.09 -6.49 2.14
C ASN A 404 0.27 -6.04 2.66
N GLY A 405 1.31 -6.82 2.35
CA GLY A 405 2.68 -6.54 2.81
C GLY A 405 3.59 -7.76 2.68
N LYS A 406 4.79 -7.64 3.23
CA LYS A 406 5.78 -8.72 3.31
C LYS A 406 5.76 -9.31 4.73
N PRO A 407 5.16 -10.51 4.93
CA PRO A 407 4.89 -11.03 6.27
C PRO A 407 6.16 -11.56 6.95
N LEU A 408 6.16 -11.52 8.28
CA LEU A 408 7.06 -12.34 9.09
C LEU A 408 6.35 -13.64 9.46
N ILE A 409 6.83 -14.78 8.98
CA ILE A 409 6.18 -16.08 9.16
C ILE A 409 6.78 -16.77 10.37
N ASN A 410 5.95 -17.00 11.39
CA ASN A 410 6.27 -17.76 12.59
C ASN A 410 5.46 -19.09 12.58
N SER A 411 6.07 -20.25 12.31
CA SER A 411 7.51 -20.49 12.06
C SER A 411 7.73 -21.80 11.31
N VAL A 412 9.00 -22.05 10.96
CA VAL A 412 9.50 -23.40 10.64
C VAL A 412 10.31 -23.95 11.80
N ASN A 413 10.58 -25.25 11.79
CA ASN A 413 11.54 -25.90 12.68
C ASN A 413 12.45 -26.84 11.89
N GLY A 414 13.35 -27.54 12.57
CA GLY A 414 14.34 -28.40 11.92
C GLY A 414 13.76 -29.62 11.20
N LYS A 415 12.48 -29.97 11.38
CA LYS A 415 11.87 -31.13 10.71
C LYS A 415 11.64 -30.85 9.23
N ASP A 416 12.09 -31.77 8.38
CA ASP A 416 11.98 -31.63 6.93
C ASP A 416 10.51 -31.49 6.47
N GLU A 417 9.59 -32.25 7.08
CA GLU A 417 8.15 -32.18 6.78
C GLU A 417 7.50 -30.80 7.02
N VAL A 418 8.04 -30.01 7.95
CA VAL A 418 7.56 -28.65 8.25
C VAL A 418 8.17 -27.67 7.25
N MET A 419 9.48 -27.77 7.02
CA MET A 419 10.19 -26.93 6.05
C MET A 419 9.63 -27.09 4.63
N GLU A 420 9.33 -28.32 4.22
CA GLU A 420 8.75 -28.65 2.90
C GLU A 420 7.34 -28.08 2.70
N LYS A 421 6.61 -27.81 3.79
CA LYS A 421 5.29 -27.16 3.71
C LYS A 421 5.39 -25.65 3.71
N ILE A 422 6.25 -25.05 4.53
CA ILE A 422 6.26 -23.60 4.76
C ILE A 422 7.18 -22.83 3.80
N PHE A 423 8.32 -23.39 3.39
CA PHE A 423 9.22 -22.68 2.46
C PHE A 423 8.58 -22.36 1.09
N PRO A 424 7.75 -23.24 0.50
CA PRO A 424 6.98 -22.86 -0.69
C PRO A 424 6.08 -21.64 -0.46
N ILE A 425 5.41 -21.56 0.69
CA ILE A 425 4.54 -20.43 1.07
C ILE A 425 5.38 -19.15 1.17
N ALA A 426 6.48 -19.20 1.91
CA ALA A 426 7.39 -18.08 2.08
C ALA A 426 7.96 -17.59 0.75
N LYS A 427 8.32 -18.52 -0.15
CA LYS A 427 8.83 -18.19 -1.48
C LYS A 427 7.76 -17.56 -2.37
N LYS A 428 6.51 -18.04 -2.28
CA LYS A 428 5.38 -17.58 -3.09
C LYS A 428 4.92 -16.16 -2.71
N TYR A 429 4.86 -15.85 -1.42
CA TYR A 429 4.35 -14.55 -0.92
C TYR A 429 5.46 -13.61 -0.42
N GLY A 430 6.73 -14.00 -0.55
CA GLY A 430 7.87 -13.18 -0.17
C GLY A 430 8.15 -13.09 1.33
N GLY A 431 7.68 -14.02 2.15
CA GLY A 431 7.79 -13.92 3.61
C GLY A 431 9.22 -14.05 4.15
N VAL A 432 9.50 -13.33 5.25
CA VAL A 432 10.68 -13.58 6.10
C VAL A 432 10.30 -14.70 7.06
N VAL A 433 11.13 -15.75 7.20
CA VAL A 433 10.76 -16.94 7.98
C VAL A 433 11.53 -16.99 9.30
N ILE A 434 10.81 -17.22 10.40
CA ILE A 434 11.40 -17.56 11.69
C ILE A 434 11.67 -19.07 11.74
N GLY A 435 12.93 -19.45 11.92
CA GLY A 435 13.38 -20.83 12.11
C GLY A 435 13.64 -21.15 13.58
N LEU A 436 12.80 -22.00 14.17
CA LEU A 436 12.96 -22.51 15.53
C LEU A 436 14.02 -23.61 15.56
N THR A 437 14.98 -23.48 16.48
CA THR A 437 16.07 -24.46 16.68
C THR A 437 15.63 -25.71 17.46
N LEU A 438 14.57 -26.38 16.98
CA LEU A 438 14.03 -27.63 17.54
C LEU A 438 13.72 -28.67 16.45
N GLU A 439 13.76 -29.95 16.81
CA GLU A 439 13.27 -31.08 15.99
C GLU A 439 12.36 -31.98 16.84
N ASP A 440 12.94 -32.92 17.60
CA ASP A 440 12.23 -33.82 18.53
C ASP A 440 12.11 -33.25 19.96
N GLY A 441 12.26 -31.94 20.08
CA GLY A 441 12.37 -31.20 21.33
C GLY A 441 13.42 -30.10 21.24
N ILE A 442 13.56 -29.34 22.33
CA ILE A 442 14.52 -28.23 22.41
C ILE A 442 15.89 -28.78 22.82
N PRO A 443 16.94 -28.66 21.99
CA PRO A 443 18.28 -29.08 22.37
C PRO A 443 18.80 -28.29 23.57
N LEU A 444 19.57 -28.94 24.44
CA LEU A 444 20.07 -28.32 25.67
C LEU A 444 21.30 -27.46 25.44
N LYS A 445 22.10 -27.78 24.42
CA LYS A 445 23.39 -27.12 24.14
C LYS A 445 23.30 -26.15 22.98
N ALA A 446 24.10 -25.08 23.05
CA ALA A 446 24.17 -24.07 21.99
C ALA A 446 24.61 -24.66 20.64
N GLU A 447 25.57 -25.58 20.65
CA GLU A 447 26.12 -26.18 19.43
C GLU A 447 25.08 -27.01 18.67
N GLU A 448 24.20 -27.72 19.39
CA GLU A 448 23.14 -28.51 18.78
C GLU A 448 22.06 -27.62 18.15
N ARG A 449 21.70 -26.51 18.81
CA ARG A 449 20.78 -25.51 18.25
C ARG A 449 21.36 -24.85 17.00
N PHE A 450 22.66 -24.58 17.02
CA PHE A 450 23.36 -24.00 15.89
C PHE A 450 23.33 -24.91 14.65
N GLU A 451 23.54 -26.22 14.82
CA GLU A 451 23.45 -27.17 13.70
C GLU A 451 22.03 -27.22 13.10
N ILE A 452 20.98 -27.13 13.93
CA ILE A 452 19.60 -27.01 13.44
C ILE A 452 19.40 -25.68 12.69
N ALA A 453 19.87 -24.56 13.23
CA ALA A 453 19.79 -23.27 12.55
C ALA A 453 20.47 -23.30 11.17
N LYS A 454 21.66 -23.92 11.10
CA LYS A 454 22.40 -24.11 9.86
C LYS A 454 21.64 -25.01 8.88
N LYS A 455 21.02 -26.08 9.36
CA LYS A 455 20.14 -26.94 8.54
C LYS A 455 19.00 -26.13 7.92
N ILE A 456 18.29 -25.34 8.73
CA ILE A 456 17.17 -24.50 8.28
C ILE A 456 17.63 -23.50 7.22
N VAL A 457 18.71 -22.76 7.47
CA VAL A 457 19.25 -21.77 6.52
C VAL A 457 19.67 -22.42 5.19
N ASN A 458 20.35 -23.57 5.25
CA ASN A 458 20.76 -24.28 4.05
C ASN A 458 19.54 -24.81 3.26
N LYS A 459 18.55 -25.34 3.97
CA LYS A 459 17.33 -25.85 3.35
C LYS A 459 16.52 -24.72 2.70
N ALA A 460 16.41 -23.56 3.34
CA ALA A 460 15.76 -22.38 2.78
C ALA A 460 16.43 -21.92 1.47
N ALA A 461 17.77 -21.99 1.39
CA ALA A 461 18.51 -21.65 0.17
C ALA A 461 18.17 -22.57 -1.02
N GLU A 462 17.82 -23.85 -0.78
CA GLU A 462 17.34 -24.76 -1.84
C GLU A 462 16.03 -24.29 -2.48
N TYR A 463 15.20 -23.54 -1.75
CA TYR A 463 13.96 -22.92 -2.24
C TYR A 463 14.18 -21.51 -2.82
N GLY A 464 15.42 -21.05 -2.90
CA GLY A 464 15.74 -19.68 -3.34
C GLY A 464 15.35 -18.61 -2.32
N ILE A 465 15.34 -18.94 -1.03
CA ILE A 465 15.15 -18.00 0.09
C ILE A 465 16.53 -17.63 0.62
N GLY A 466 16.91 -16.36 0.46
CA GLY A 466 18.18 -15.82 0.94
C GLY A 466 18.25 -15.68 2.47
N LYS A 467 19.47 -15.48 2.99
CA LYS A 467 19.72 -15.28 4.43
C LYS A 467 19.01 -14.04 4.98
N GLU A 468 18.86 -13.02 4.14
CA GLU A 468 18.10 -11.79 4.40
C GLU A 468 16.59 -12.03 4.62
N ASN A 469 16.10 -13.23 4.36
CA ASN A 469 14.71 -13.62 4.62
C ASN A 469 14.60 -14.73 5.68
N ILE A 470 15.63 -14.94 6.51
CA ILE A 470 15.63 -15.91 7.60
C ILE A 470 16.04 -15.25 8.92
N ILE A 471 15.23 -15.48 9.95
CA ILE A 471 15.50 -15.11 11.34
C ILE A 471 15.50 -16.38 12.18
N ILE A 472 16.42 -16.53 13.13
CA ILE A 472 16.54 -17.76 13.93
C ILE A 472 16.11 -17.54 15.36
N ASP A 473 15.19 -18.38 15.85
CA ASP A 473 14.84 -18.48 17.25
C ASP A 473 15.72 -19.54 17.93
N CYS A 474 16.59 -19.08 18.82
CA CYS A 474 17.48 -19.94 19.61
C CYS A 474 16.79 -20.58 20.83
N LEU A 475 15.49 -20.35 21.01
CA LEU A 475 14.59 -20.88 22.02
C LEU A 475 14.99 -20.57 23.46
N THR A 476 14.18 -19.76 24.12
CA THR A 476 14.34 -19.45 25.55
C THR A 476 13.95 -20.64 26.41
N LEU A 477 14.87 -21.13 27.24
CA LEU A 477 14.57 -22.15 28.25
C LEU A 477 14.08 -21.54 29.57
N THR A 478 13.18 -22.24 30.25
CA THR A 478 12.63 -21.80 31.53
C THR A 478 13.62 -22.03 32.68
N ALA A 479 14.01 -20.94 33.36
CA ALA A 479 15.03 -20.96 34.40
C ALA A 479 14.64 -21.78 35.64
N SER A 480 13.34 -21.93 35.94
CA SER A 480 12.88 -22.73 37.07
C SER A 480 13.16 -24.23 36.92
N ALA A 481 13.25 -24.71 35.67
CA ALA A 481 13.42 -26.12 35.35
C ALA A 481 14.83 -26.42 34.81
N GLN A 482 15.40 -25.51 34.01
CA GLN A 482 16.63 -25.72 33.23
C GLN A 482 17.60 -24.56 33.45
N GLN A 483 17.87 -24.23 34.72
CA GLN A 483 18.63 -23.03 35.10
C GLN A 483 20.04 -22.97 34.51
N LYS A 484 20.71 -24.12 34.36
CA LYS A 484 22.09 -24.17 33.84
C LYS A 484 22.13 -23.84 32.35
N GLU A 485 21.08 -24.22 31.64
CA GLU A 485 20.96 -24.16 30.19
C GLU A 485 20.44 -22.79 29.70
N VAL A 486 20.01 -21.89 30.61
CA VAL A 486 19.65 -20.50 30.25
C VAL A 486 20.79 -19.80 29.52
N LYS A 487 22.05 -20.02 29.95
CA LYS A 487 23.24 -19.45 29.30
C LYS A 487 23.51 -20.04 27.91
N GLU A 488 23.05 -21.26 27.64
CA GLU A 488 23.21 -21.88 26.32
C GLU A 488 22.38 -21.16 25.26
N THR A 489 21.22 -20.59 25.64
CA THR A 489 20.44 -19.72 24.74
C THR A 489 21.26 -18.51 24.29
N LEU A 490 21.92 -17.81 25.23
CA LEU A 490 22.77 -16.66 24.90
C LEU A 490 23.99 -17.04 24.06
N ARG A 491 24.59 -18.22 24.32
CA ARG A 491 25.70 -18.74 23.51
C ARG A 491 25.24 -19.07 22.09
N ALA A 492 24.06 -19.66 21.93
CA ALA A 492 23.49 -19.99 20.62
C ALA A 492 23.24 -18.72 19.78
N ILE A 493 22.68 -17.66 20.37
CA ILE A 493 22.49 -16.36 19.70
C ILE A 493 23.83 -15.83 19.16
N LYS A 494 24.87 -15.81 20.01
CA LYS A 494 26.22 -15.36 19.61
C LYS A 494 26.78 -16.18 18.44
N MET A 495 26.59 -17.50 18.47
CA MET A 495 27.05 -18.41 17.41
C MET A 495 26.30 -18.15 16.09
N VAL A 496 24.97 -18.11 16.14
CA VAL A 496 24.12 -17.86 14.96
C VAL A 496 24.46 -16.51 14.33
N LYS A 497 24.54 -15.44 15.13
CA LYS A 497 24.84 -14.10 14.64
C LYS A 497 26.21 -14.02 13.97
N LYS A 498 27.23 -14.64 14.60
CA LYS A 498 28.61 -14.59 14.12
C LYS A 498 28.87 -15.49 12.90
N GLU A 499 28.33 -16.71 12.91
CA GLU A 499 28.72 -17.74 11.94
C GLU A 499 27.72 -17.87 10.78
N LEU A 500 26.41 -17.67 11.01
CA LEU A 500 25.41 -17.70 9.94
C LEU A 500 25.16 -16.32 9.34
N GLY A 501 25.31 -15.26 10.14
CA GLY A 501 25.10 -13.86 9.71
C GLY A 501 23.62 -13.50 9.53
N VAL A 502 22.72 -14.24 10.17
CA VAL A 502 21.26 -13.99 10.17
C VAL A 502 20.83 -13.28 11.45
N HIS A 503 19.66 -12.66 11.43
CA HIS A 503 19.08 -12.05 12.64
C HIS A 503 18.53 -13.12 13.60
N THR A 504 18.32 -12.73 14.85
CA THR A 504 17.80 -13.62 15.89
C THR A 504 16.57 -13.03 16.59
N VAL A 505 15.67 -13.93 16.98
CA VAL A 505 14.39 -13.64 17.67
C VAL A 505 14.32 -14.48 18.94
N LEU A 506 13.60 -13.99 19.96
CA LEU A 506 13.30 -14.75 21.16
C LEU A 506 11.96 -14.33 21.78
N GLY A 507 11.16 -15.31 22.19
CA GLY A 507 10.16 -15.14 23.25
C GLY A 507 10.84 -14.97 24.61
N VAL A 508 11.06 -13.73 25.04
CA VAL A 508 11.85 -13.40 26.25
C VAL A 508 11.10 -13.81 27.53
N SER A 509 9.78 -13.67 27.53
CA SER A 509 8.88 -13.96 28.66
C SER A 509 8.95 -15.41 29.18
N ASN A 510 9.49 -16.34 28.37
CA ASN A 510 9.57 -17.76 28.68
C ASN A 510 10.60 -18.10 29.77
N VAL A 511 11.62 -17.25 29.96
CA VAL A 511 12.72 -17.50 30.91
C VAL A 511 12.23 -17.57 32.36
N SER A 512 11.17 -16.81 32.68
CA SER A 512 10.70 -16.57 34.05
C SER A 512 9.52 -17.43 34.48
N PHE A 513 9.01 -18.33 33.63
CA PHE A 513 7.89 -19.20 33.99
C PHE A 513 8.19 -19.97 35.29
N GLY A 514 7.20 -20.03 36.19
CA GLY A 514 7.33 -20.72 37.48
C GLY A 514 8.12 -19.98 38.58
N LEU A 515 8.63 -18.77 38.34
CA LEU A 515 9.39 -17.99 39.33
C LEU A 515 8.66 -16.71 39.78
N PRO A 516 8.89 -16.24 41.02
CA PRO A 516 8.37 -14.96 41.50
C PRO A 516 9.11 -13.78 40.87
N ASN A 517 8.49 -12.60 40.88
CA ASN A 517 9.04 -11.36 40.31
C ASN A 517 9.54 -11.52 38.87
N ARG A 518 8.69 -12.10 38.02
CA ARG A 518 8.96 -12.33 36.60
C ARG A 518 9.47 -11.10 35.83
N PRO A 519 8.93 -9.87 36.04
CA PRO A 519 9.41 -8.68 35.33
C PRO A 519 10.92 -8.43 35.51
N LEU A 520 11.44 -8.60 36.74
CA LEU A 520 12.87 -8.47 37.02
C LEU A 520 13.71 -9.48 36.24
N LEU A 521 13.29 -10.75 36.18
CA LEU A 521 14.01 -11.77 35.42
C LEU A 521 13.94 -11.52 33.91
N ASN A 522 12.77 -11.13 33.40
CA ASN A 522 12.57 -10.83 31.99
C ASN A 522 13.47 -9.68 31.54
N ARG A 523 13.49 -8.55 32.26
CA ARG A 523 14.31 -7.37 31.89
C ARG A 523 15.81 -7.65 31.98
N THR A 524 16.24 -8.40 33.00
CA THR A 524 17.66 -8.78 33.12
C THR A 524 18.08 -9.74 32.01
N PHE A 525 17.24 -10.73 31.69
CA PHE A 525 17.54 -11.65 30.58
C PHE A 525 17.50 -10.95 29.22
N LEU A 526 16.55 -10.02 29.00
CA LEU A 526 16.46 -9.21 27.79
C LEU A 526 17.76 -8.44 27.53
N ALA A 527 18.29 -7.73 28.54
CA ALA A 527 19.55 -6.99 28.42
C ALA A 527 20.73 -7.91 28.04
N LEU A 528 20.80 -9.11 28.64
CA LEU A 528 21.82 -10.11 28.31
C LEU A 528 21.64 -10.69 26.90
N ALA A 529 20.40 -10.89 26.46
CA ALA A 529 20.10 -11.40 25.12
C ALA A 529 20.43 -10.37 24.03
N MET A 530 20.13 -9.09 24.26
CA MET A 530 20.51 -8.02 23.32
C MET A 530 22.04 -7.86 23.23
N GLU A 531 22.78 -7.96 24.35
CA GLU A 531 24.26 -8.04 24.30
C GLU A 531 24.75 -9.26 23.53
N ALA A 532 24.02 -10.37 23.60
CA ALA A 532 24.34 -11.57 22.84
C ALA A 532 24.08 -11.44 21.33
N GLY A 533 23.29 -10.46 20.91
CA GLY A 533 22.94 -10.21 19.51
C GLY A 533 21.46 -10.43 19.16
N LEU A 534 20.56 -10.43 20.15
CA LEU A 534 19.11 -10.48 19.92
C LEU A 534 18.64 -9.25 19.13
N ASP A 535 17.97 -9.48 18.01
CA ASP A 535 17.46 -8.42 17.12
C ASP A 535 15.96 -8.16 17.31
N LEU A 536 15.18 -9.21 17.61
CA LEU A 536 13.72 -9.16 17.68
C LEU A 536 13.21 -9.82 18.98
N PRO A 537 13.17 -9.12 20.11
CA PRO A 537 12.44 -9.58 21.28
C PRO A 537 10.92 -9.60 21.03
N ILE A 538 10.30 -10.78 21.19
CA ILE A 538 8.84 -10.91 21.31
C ILE A 538 8.49 -10.68 22.78
N ILE A 539 7.87 -9.53 23.06
CA ILE A 539 7.59 -9.04 24.42
C ILE A 539 6.25 -8.30 24.51
N ASN A 540 5.82 -8.02 25.73
CA ASN A 540 4.71 -7.12 26.01
C ASN A 540 5.17 -5.65 25.96
N PRO A 541 4.83 -4.86 24.91
CA PRO A 541 5.30 -3.47 24.80
C PRO A 541 4.64 -2.55 25.83
N LEU A 542 3.51 -2.96 26.44
CA LEU A 542 2.88 -2.21 27.55
C LEU A 542 3.66 -2.30 28.86
N ASP A 543 4.72 -3.11 28.94
CA ASP A 543 5.61 -3.16 30.11
C ASP A 543 6.69 -2.08 29.96
N ALA A 544 6.48 -0.94 30.63
CA ALA A 544 7.37 0.20 30.58
C ALA A 544 8.81 -0.12 31.04
N GLU A 545 9.01 -1.10 31.93
CA GLU A 545 10.35 -1.47 32.36
C GLU A 545 11.10 -2.27 31.28
N LEU A 546 10.39 -3.10 30.49
CA LEU A 546 10.99 -3.80 29.35
C LEU A 546 11.33 -2.80 28.24
N MET A 547 10.43 -1.89 27.91
CA MET A 547 10.67 -0.84 26.91
C MET A 547 11.83 0.07 27.34
N GLY A 548 11.86 0.50 28.61
CA GLY A 548 12.98 1.30 29.13
C GLY A 548 14.31 0.55 29.13
N THR A 549 14.30 -0.79 29.22
CA THR A 549 15.52 -1.60 29.07
C THR A 549 16.04 -1.58 27.63
N ILE A 550 15.15 -1.55 26.64
CA ILE A 550 15.51 -1.44 25.22
C ILE A 550 16.03 -0.04 24.91
N ASP A 551 15.33 1.02 25.36
CA ASP A 551 15.79 2.41 25.22
C ASP A 551 17.21 2.57 25.80
N ALA A 552 17.43 2.05 27.02
CA ALA A 552 18.74 2.11 27.67
C ALA A 552 19.80 1.33 26.89
N PHE A 553 19.45 0.17 26.34
CA PHE A 553 20.35 -0.61 25.49
C PHE A 553 20.74 0.18 24.22
N HIS A 554 19.78 0.83 23.54
CA HIS A 554 20.08 1.63 22.35
C HIS A 554 21.05 2.76 22.66
N VAL A 555 20.94 3.44 23.80
CA VAL A 555 21.93 4.44 24.23
C VAL A 555 23.31 3.81 24.44
N LEU A 556 23.37 2.72 25.22
CA LEU A 556 24.63 2.08 25.61
C LEU A 556 25.38 1.45 24.42
N PHE A 557 24.65 1.04 23.38
CA PHE A 557 25.18 0.45 22.15
C PHE A 557 25.28 1.43 20.98
N TYR A 558 25.11 2.73 21.23
CA TYR A 558 25.21 3.79 20.21
C TYR A 558 24.24 3.59 19.02
N LYS A 559 23.03 3.12 19.32
CA LYS A 559 21.89 3.00 18.38
C LYS A 559 20.89 4.15 18.52
N ASP A 560 20.93 4.88 19.64
CA ASP A 560 20.19 6.14 19.84
C ASP A 560 21.21 7.30 19.92
N VAL A 561 21.51 7.89 18.77
CA VAL A 561 22.49 8.99 18.66
C VAL A 561 22.00 10.18 19.49
N ASP A 562 22.91 10.74 20.29
CA ASP A 562 22.61 11.82 21.26
C ASP A 562 21.52 11.49 22.29
N SER A 563 21.15 10.22 22.44
CA SER A 563 20.12 9.74 23.38
C SER A 563 18.74 10.41 23.17
N GLN A 564 18.41 10.82 21.94
CA GLN A 564 17.18 11.58 21.67
C GLN A 564 15.92 10.80 22.02
N THR A 565 15.86 9.53 21.61
CA THR A 565 14.71 8.65 21.85
C THR A 565 14.58 8.34 23.33
N TYR A 566 15.68 8.00 23.98
CA TYR A 566 15.73 7.76 25.42
C TYR A 566 15.25 8.98 26.22
N ILE A 567 15.74 10.18 25.90
CA ILE A 567 15.30 11.41 26.58
C ILE A 567 13.80 11.62 26.34
N LYS A 568 13.31 11.49 25.11
CA LYS A 568 11.88 11.65 24.77
C LYS A 568 10.98 10.68 25.56
N ASN A 569 11.38 9.41 25.66
CA ASN A 569 10.58 8.36 26.29
C ASN A 569 10.69 8.41 27.82
N GLN A 570 11.89 8.57 28.37
CA GLN A 570 12.16 8.44 29.80
C GLN A 570 12.04 9.76 30.58
N SER A 571 12.02 10.93 29.92
CA SER A 571 11.84 12.22 30.61
C SER A 571 10.41 12.49 31.11
N LYS A 572 9.43 11.72 30.63
CA LYS A 572 8.03 11.81 31.06
C LYS A 572 7.82 11.33 32.51
N ASP A 573 8.78 10.62 33.10
CA ASP A 573 8.70 10.00 34.44
C ASP A 573 9.03 10.93 35.63
N LYS A 574 9.08 12.26 35.44
CA LYS A 574 9.26 13.19 36.57
C LYS A 574 8.01 13.41 37.43
N GLU A 575 6.86 12.83 37.09
CA GLU A 575 5.74 12.68 38.03
C GLU A 575 5.61 11.23 38.48
N THR A 576 6.15 10.95 39.67
CA THR A 576 6.00 9.68 40.38
C THR A 576 4.52 9.33 40.61
N LYS A 577 3.95 8.49 39.76
CA LYS A 577 2.75 7.71 40.11
C LYS A 577 3.16 6.30 40.55
N PRO A 578 2.62 5.77 41.67
CA PRO A 578 2.91 4.41 42.11
C PRO A 578 2.40 3.41 41.06
N ALA A 579 3.21 2.39 40.79
CA ALA A 579 2.85 1.21 40.00
C ALA A 579 1.69 0.45 40.68
N THR A 580 0.46 0.85 40.37
CA THR A 580 -0.75 0.06 40.63
C THR A 580 -1.81 0.40 39.58
N ALA A 581 -2.42 -0.66 39.05
CA ALA A 581 -3.44 -0.73 38.01
C ALA A 581 -2.91 -0.57 36.57
N ALA A 582 -2.80 -1.71 35.87
CA ALA A 582 -2.97 -1.75 34.43
C ALA A 582 -4.28 -1.02 34.12
N ALA A 583 -4.17 0.19 33.57
CA ALA A 583 -5.32 0.93 33.12
C ALA A 583 -5.97 0.11 32.00
N THR A 584 -7.06 -0.58 32.34
CA THR A 584 -8.01 -1.05 31.33
C THR A 584 -8.78 0.18 30.92
N THR A 585 -8.16 1.04 30.12
CA THR A 585 -8.88 2.08 29.38
C THR A 585 -9.67 1.33 28.30
N ASN A 586 -10.99 1.31 28.46
CA ASN A 586 -11.87 1.18 27.30
C ASN A 586 -11.66 2.46 26.47
N PHE A 587 -11.60 2.33 25.15
CA PHE A 587 -11.49 3.49 24.27
C PHE A 587 -12.71 4.39 24.42
N THR A 588 -12.47 5.70 24.49
CA THR A 588 -13.53 6.71 24.45
C THR A 588 -14.13 6.80 23.05
N LEU A 589 -15.29 7.47 22.88
CA LEU A 589 -15.85 7.70 21.55
C LEU A 589 -14.85 8.40 20.62
N LYS A 590 -14.08 9.34 21.18
CA LYS A 590 -13.00 10.03 20.47
C LYS A 590 -11.95 9.06 19.96
N ASP A 591 -11.46 8.15 20.80
CA ASP A 591 -10.45 7.16 20.41
C ASP A 591 -11.00 6.17 19.39
N VAL A 592 -12.25 5.73 19.55
CA VAL A 592 -12.96 4.86 18.59
C VAL A 592 -13.02 5.50 17.21
N ILE A 593 -13.31 6.80 17.12
CA ILE A 593 -13.31 7.54 15.85
C ILE A 593 -11.90 7.67 15.29
N ILE A 594 -10.92 8.09 16.10
CA ILE A 594 -9.53 8.27 15.66
C ILE A 594 -8.95 6.97 15.08
N HIS A 595 -9.28 5.82 15.68
CA HIS A 595 -8.79 4.51 15.25
C HIS A 595 -9.72 3.77 14.30
N GLY A 596 -10.84 4.38 13.86
CA GLY A 596 -11.74 3.78 12.89
C GLY A 596 -12.44 2.49 13.35
N LEU A 597 -12.75 2.34 14.65
CA LEU A 597 -13.33 1.12 15.21
C LEU A 597 -14.86 1.04 14.98
N LYS A 598 -15.24 0.70 13.74
CA LYS A 598 -16.63 0.69 13.24
C LYS A 598 -17.63 -0.13 14.03
N ASP A 599 -17.19 -1.18 14.72
CA ASP A 599 -18.10 -2.11 15.40
C ASP A 599 -18.30 -1.76 16.89
N GLU A 600 -17.36 -1.01 17.49
CA GLU A 600 -17.52 -0.48 18.85
C GLU A 600 -18.27 0.86 18.87
N VAL A 601 -18.26 1.61 17.76
CA VAL A 601 -18.75 3.01 17.73
C VAL A 601 -20.20 3.16 18.15
N GLU A 602 -21.10 2.25 17.76
CA GLU A 602 -22.50 2.36 18.14
C GLU A 602 -22.69 2.28 19.65
N LYS A 603 -22.03 1.31 20.27
CA LYS A 603 -22.12 1.05 21.70
C LYS A 603 -21.52 2.20 22.50
N VAL A 604 -20.34 2.66 22.12
CA VAL A 604 -19.65 3.75 22.82
C VAL A 604 -20.40 5.08 22.63
N THR A 605 -20.98 5.33 21.45
CA THR A 605 -21.83 6.51 21.21
C THR A 605 -23.08 6.49 22.09
N LYS A 606 -23.77 5.34 22.19
CA LYS A 606 -24.94 5.16 23.09
C LYS A 606 -24.58 5.34 24.56
N GLU A 607 -23.37 4.99 24.97
CA GLU A 607 -22.89 5.23 26.33
C GLU A 607 -22.61 6.71 26.58
N GLU A 608 -21.94 7.40 25.66
CA GLU A 608 -21.62 8.83 25.76
C GLU A 608 -22.90 9.70 25.81
N LEU A 609 -23.93 9.34 25.03
CA LEU A 609 -25.24 10.02 24.99
C LEU A 609 -26.06 9.87 26.28
N LYS A 610 -25.66 9.02 27.23
CA LYS A 610 -26.31 8.96 28.56
C LYS A 610 -25.95 10.17 29.42
N ASP A 611 -24.75 10.72 29.21
CA ASP A 611 -24.17 11.76 30.07
C ASP A 611 -24.03 13.11 29.35
N LYS A 612 -24.19 13.16 28.01
CA LYS A 612 -24.06 14.38 27.18
C LYS A 612 -25.22 14.52 26.19
N GLU A 613 -25.59 15.77 25.88
CA GLU A 613 -26.57 16.06 24.83
C GLU A 613 -26.00 15.76 23.44
N ALA A 614 -26.88 15.38 22.50
CA ALA A 614 -26.52 15.00 21.13
C ALA A 614 -25.62 16.02 20.41
N LEU A 615 -25.98 17.31 20.50
CA LEU A 615 -25.19 18.40 19.90
C LEU A 615 -23.81 18.56 20.58
N THR A 616 -23.72 18.34 21.88
CA THR A 616 -22.44 18.37 22.62
C THR A 616 -21.54 17.23 22.18
N VAL A 617 -22.08 16.02 21.99
CA VAL A 617 -21.32 14.87 21.49
C VAL A 617 -20.75 15.17 20.09
N ILE A 618 -21.55 15.76 19.21
CA ILE A 618 -21.09 16.16 17.87
C ILE A 618 -19.95 17.19 17.95
N ASN A 619 -20.20 18.31 18.64
CA ASN A 619 -19.30 19.46 18.60
C ASN A 619 -18.04 19.31 19.45
N GLU A 620 -18.11 18.59 20.58
CA GLU A 620 -16.99 18.47 21.52
C GLU A 620 -16.24 17.13 21.44
N VAL A 621 -16.82 16.11 20.78
CA VAL A 621 -16.21 14.77 20.67
C VAL A 621 -15.96 14.38 19.22
N ILE A 622 -17.00 14.34 18.39
CA ILE A 622 -16.91 13.82 17.01
C ILE A 622 -16.08 14.75 16.12
N ILE A 623 -16.45 16.04 16.02
CA ILE A 623 -15.72 17.02 15.19
C ILE A 623 -14.25 17.15 15.63
N PRO A 624 -13.92 17.28 16.93
CA PRO A 624 -12.52 17.31 17.36
C PRO A 624 -11.75 16.02 17.10
N ALA A 625 -12.41 14.86 17.05
CA ALA A 625 -11.77 13.60 16.64
C ALA A 625 -11.42 13.63 15.15
N LEU A 626 -12.35 14.06 14.29
CA LEU A 626 -12.12 14.21 12.85
C LEU A 626 -11.01 15.22 12.53
N ASN A 627 -10.92 16.32 13.28
CA ASN A 627 -9.83 17.30 13.11
C ASN A 627 -8.45 16.70 13.42
N ILE A 628 -8.36 15.77 14.39
CA ILE A 628 -7.10 15.07 14.69
C ILE A 628 -6.76 14.12 13.54
N VAL A 629 -7.74 13.38 13.03
CA VAL A 629 -7.58 12.46 11.90
C VAL A 629 -7.13 13.23 10.65
N GLY A 630 -7.77 14.37 10.35
CA GLY A 630 -7.39 15.25 9.26
C GLY A 630 -5.95 15.76 9.39
N LYS A 631 -5.56 16.24 10.57
CA LYS A 631 -4.18 16.66 10.83
C LYS A 631 -3.17 15.51 10.74
N ASP A 632 -3.52 14.33 11.25
CA ASP A 632 -2.66 13.16 11.16
C ASP A 632 -2.50 12.71 9.69
N TYR A 633 -3.51 12.91 8.83
CA TYR A 633 -3.44 12.66 7.39
C TYR A 633 -2.54 13.69 6.69
N GLU A 634 -2.75 14.99 6.94
CA GLU A 634 -1.91 16.09 6.40
C GLU A 634 -0.43 15.95 6.79
N THR A 635 -0.16 15.40 7.98
CA THR A 635 1.22 15.18 8.46
C THR A 635 1.81 13.81 8.06
N GLY A 636 1.07 13.00 7.29
CA GLY A 636 1.51 11.68 6.83
C GLY A 636 1.62 10.64 7.95
N LYS A 637 1.00 10.87 9.10
CA LYS A 637 0.97 9.94 10.24
C LYS A 637 -0.08 8.84 10.05
N ILE A 638 -1.18 9.15 9.36
CA ILE A 638 -2.16 8.17 8.87
C ILE A 638 -2.36 8.36 7.36
N PHE A 639 -2.91 7.36 6.68
CA PHE A 639 -3.09 7.39 5.22
C PHE A 639 -4.56 7.26 4.85
N LEU A 640 -4.83 7.31 3.54
CA LEU A 640 -6.19 7.27 3.00
C LEU A 640 -7.06 6.12 3.56
N PRO A 641 -6.57 4.87 3.73
CA PRO A 641 -7.36 3.80 4.34
C PRO A 641 -7.90 4.18 5.73
N GLN A 642 -7.04 4.71 6.61
CA GLN A 642 -7.41 5.09 7.97
C GLN A 642 -8.34 6.31 8.00
N LEU A 643 -8.12 7.27 7.10
CA LEU A 643 -9.01 8.43 6.94
C LEU A 643 -10.44 8.00 6.58
N ILE A 644 -10.58 7.14 5.56
CA ILE A 644 -11.89 6.61 5.12
C ILE A 644 -12.52 5.77 6.24
N GLN A 645 -11.72 4.92 6.90
CA GLN A 645 -12.21 4.10 8.01
C GLN A 645 -12.75 4.96 9.17
N SER A 646 -12.04 6.03 9.52
CA SER A 646 -12.48 6.99 10.54
C SER A 646 -13.74 7.75 10.11
N ALA A 647 -13.83 8.17 8.85
CA ALA A 647 -15.00 8.84 8.29
C ALA A 647 -16.25 7.94 8.34
N GLU A 648 -16.13 6.67 7.95
CA GLU A 648 -17.22 5.69 8.03
C GLU A 648 -17.62 5.37 9.48
N THR A 649 -16.64 5.25 10.38
CA THR A 649 -16.89 5.09 11.82
C THR A 649 -17.68 6.28 12.36
N THR A 650 -17.30 7.49 11.93
CA THR A 650 -17.98 8.72 12.31
C THR A 650 -19.40 8.79 11.75
N LYS A 651 -19.62 8.35 10.50
CA LYS A 651 -20.96 8.26 9.91
C LYS A 651 -21.89 7.37 10.75
N LYS A 652 -21.42 6.20 11.18
CA LYS A 652 -22.17 5.33 12.12
C LYS A 652 -22.44 6.02 13.45
N ALA A 653 -21.47 6.75 14.00
CA ALA A 653 -21.67 7.55 15.22
C ALA A 653 -22.78 8.59 15.04
N PHE A 654 -22.76 9.33 13.93
CA PHE A 654 -23.78 10.32 13.58
C PHE A 654 -25.17 9.70 13.42
N GLU A 655 -25.28 8.52 12.80
CA GLU A 655 -26.56 7.80 12.69
C GLU A 655 -27.15 7.51 14.07
N VAL A 656 -26.34 7.02 15.02
CA VAL A 656 -26.76 6.78 16.40
C VAL A 656 -27.15 8.07 17.13
N VAL A 657 -26.39 9.15 16.95
CA VAL A 657 -26.76 10.46 17.51
C VAL A 657 -28.08 10.94 16.90
N LYS A 658 -28.29 10.75 15.59
CA LYS A 658 -29.50 11.18 14.89
C LYS A 658 -30.78 10.50 15.40
N GLU A 659 -30.69 9.25 15.82
CA GLU A 659 -31.81 8.53 16.45
C GLU A 659 -32.33 9.21 17.74
N THR A 660 -31.51 10.06 18.37
CA THR A 660 -31.87 10.78 19.60
C THR A 660 -32.46 12.17 19.38
N PHE A 661 -32.44 12.69 18.14
CA PHE A 661 -33.05 14.00 17.84
C PHE A 661 -34.59 13.94 17.85
N SER A 662 -35.20 14.99 18.40
CA SER A 662 -36.62 15.28 18.15
C SER A 662 -36.77 15.90 16.76
N ALA A 663 -37.93 15.77 16.11
CA ALA A 663 -38.18 16.17 14.70
C ALA A 663 -37.90 17.65 14.32
N ASN A 664 -37.39 18.48 15.24
CA ASN A 664 -37.05 19.89 15.03
C ASN A 664 -35.59 20.26 15.35
N ASP A 665 -34.74 19.32 15.79
CA ASP A 665 -33.36 19.64 16.21
C ASP A 665 -32.32 19.05 15.24
N GLY A 666 -31.99 19.81 14.19
CA GLY A 666 -30.85 19.53 13.31
C GLY A 666 -30.96 20.25 11.97
N GLU A 667 -30.23 21.36 11.80
CA GLU A 667 -29.95 21.88 10.46
C GLU A 667 -28.94 20.95 9.77
N GLU A 668 -29.34 20.24 8.72
CA GLU A 668 -28.41 19.53 7.84
C GLU A 668 -27.49 20.56 7.14
N LYS A 669 -26.16 20.41 7.24
CA LYS A 669 -25.22 21.21 6.44
C LYS A 669 -25.39 20.86 4.96
N GLY A 670 -25.49 21.85 4.07
CA GLY A 670 -25.70 21.64 2.63
C GLY A 670 -27.14 21.94 2.15
N PRO A 671 -27.59 21.38 1.01
CA PRO A 671 -26.95 20.34 0.20
C PRO A 671 -25.73 20.83 -0.59
N ILE A 672 -24.82 19.92 -0.91
CA ILE A 672 -23.65 20.14 -1.77
C ILE A 672 -23.73 19.17 -2.95
N ILE A 673 -23.48 19.64 -4.17
CA ILE A 673 -23.39 18.77 -5.36
C ILE A 673 -21.93 18.38 -5.58
N ILE A 674 -21.68 17.11 -5.88
CA ILE A 674 -20.37 16.64 -6.37
C ILE A 674 -20.54 15.81 -7.65
N ALA A 675 -19.62 15.96 -8.60
CA ALA A 675 -19.65 15.23 -9.87
C ALA A 675 -18.24 15.03 -10.43
N THR A 676 -18.00 13.87 -11.05
CA THR A 676 -16.88 13.70 -11.97
C THR A 676 -17.37 14.11 -13.36
N VAL A 677 -16.62 14.99 -14.03
CA VAL A 677 -17.07 15.69 -15.24
C VAL A 677 -17.21 14.75 -16.45
N GLU A 678 -17.96 15.20 -17.46
CA GLU A 678 -18.17 14.46 -18.70
C GLU A 678 -16.85 13.99 -19.35
N GLY A 679 -16.80 12.74 -19.78
CA GLY A 679 -15.64 12.08 -20.35
C GLY A 679 -14.65 11.52 -19.32
N ASP A 680 -14.88 11.74 -18.02
CA ASP A 680 -14.06 11.15 -16.96
C ASP A 680 -14.82 10.10 -16.16
N ILE A 681 -14.32 8.86 -16.24
CA ILE A 681 -14.88 7.70 -15.54
C ILE A 681 -14.16 7.40 -14.21
N HIS A 682 -13.17 8.21 -13.84
CA HIS A 682 -12.40 8.04 -12.61
C HIS A 682 -13.05 8.85 -11.48
N ASP A 683 -13.64 8.13 -10.53
CA ASP A 683 -14.46 8.75 -9.48
C ASP A 683 -13.96 8.48 -8.07
N ILE A 684 -12.79 7.87 -7.96
CA ILE A 684 -12.11 7.56 -6.70
C ILE A 684 -11.94 8.84 -5.86
N GLY A 685 -11.31 9.88 -6.41
CA GLY A 685 -11.11 11.15 -5.71
C GLY A 685 -12.42 11.80 -5.23
N LYS A 686 -13.42 11.89 -6.12
CA LYS A 686 -14.77 12.38 -5.78
C LYS A 686 -15.42 11.58 -4.66
N ASN A 687 -15.33 10.24 -4.71
CA ASN A 687 -15.91 9.36 -3.69
C ASN A 687 -15.21 9.53 -2.34
N ILE A 688 -13.89 9.78 -2.31
CA ILE A 688 -13.17 10.12 -1.08
C ILE A 688 -13.70 11.44 -0.51
N VAL A 689 -13.79 12.50 -1.32
CA VAL A 689 -14.34 13.80 -0.90
C VAL A 689 -15.77 13.64 -0.36
N LYS A 690 -16.62 12.85 -1.04
CA LYS A 690 -17.98 12.52 -0.59
C LYS A 690 -18.00 11.95 0.82
N VAL A 691 -17.25 10.87 1.04
CA VAL A 691 -17.23 10.13 2.30
C VAL A 691 -16.72 11.02 3.43
N VAL A 692 -15.67 11.80 3.16
CA VAL A 692 -15.12 12.76 4.13
C VAL A 692 -16.16 13.85 4.44
N LEU A 693 -16.75 14.52 3.45
CA LEU A 693 -17.76 15.57 3.71
C LEU A 693 -19.01 15.04 4.43
N GLU A 694 -19.51 13.86 4.06
CA GLU A 694 -20.62 13.20 4.77
C GLU A 694 -20.28 12.99 6.25
N SER A 695 -19.02 12.66 6.57
CA SER A 695 -18.55 12.50 7.96
C SER A 695 -18.53 13.82 8.75
N TYR A 696 -18.42 14.98 8.09
CA TYR A 696 -18.57 16.31 8.72
C TYR A 696 -20.04 16.79 8.78
N GLY A 697 -21.00 15.93 8.42
CA GLY A 697 -22.43 16.19 8.50
C GLY A 697 -23.02 16.90 7.28
N TYR A 698 -22.27 16.99 6.17
CA TYR A 698 -22.78 17.55 4.92
C TYR A 698 -23.71 16.59 4.18
N LYS A 699 -24.82 17.13 3.67
CA LYS A 699 -25.70 16.43 2.74
C LYS A 699 -25.13 16.50 1.34
N ILE A 700 -24.61 15.38 0.85
CA ILE A 700 -24.01 15.29 -0.47
C ILE A 700 -25.01 14.76 -1.51
N ILE A 701 -25.07 15.44 -2.65
CA ILE A 701 -25.79 15.03 -3.84
C ILE A 701 -24.73 14.62 -4.87
N ASP A 702 -24.45 13.33 -4.86
CA ASP A 702 -23.50 12.71 -5.76
C ASP A 702 -24.16 12.42 -7.11
N LEU A 703 -23.68 13.08 -8.17
CA LEU A 703 -24.20 12.87 -9.53
C LEU A 703 -23.54 11.69 -10.26
N GLY A 704 -22.52 11.09 -9.63
CA GLY A 704 -21.72 10.00 -10.16
C GLY A 704 -20.55 10.47 -11.01
N LYS A 705 -20.22 9.65 -12.00
CA LYS A 705 -19.13 9.86 -12.96
C LYS A 705 -19.64 9.98 -14.38
N ASP A 706 -18.76 10.46 -15.27
CA ASP A 706 -19.11 10.82 -16.63
C ASP A 706 -20.39 11.67 -16.70
N VAL A 707 -20.44 12.73 -15.86
CA VAL A 707 -21.66 13.51 -15.68
C VAL A 707 -21.75 14.59 -16.75
N LYS A 708 -22.69 14.42 -17.67
CA LYS A 708 -23.03 15.42 -18.70
C LYS A 708 -23.30 16.79 -18.10
N VAL A 709 -22.85 17.84 -18.80
CA VAL A 709 -23.00 19.26 -18.41
C VAL A 709 -24.46 19.59 -18.07
N GLU A 710 -25.42 19.15 -18.88
CA GLU A 710 -26.84 19.44 -18.68
C GLU A 710 -27.36 18.83 -17.37
N LYS A 711 -26.89 17.64 -17.00
CA LYS A 711 -27.29 16.95 -15.77
C LYS A 711 -26.79 17.70 -14.53
N VAL A 712 -25.59 18.29 -14.59
CA VAL A 712 -25.07 19.14 -13.50
C VAL A 712 -25.93 20.40 -13.35
N VAL A 713 -26.25 21.07 -14.45
CA VAL A 713 -27.10 22.27 -14.44
C VAL A 713 -28.54 21.96 -13.98
N GLU A 714 -29.10 20.83 -14.38
CA GLU A 714 -30.41 20.36 -13.91
C GLU A 714 -30.40 20.06 -12.41
N ALA A 715 -29.34 19.41 -11.92
CA ALA A 715 -29.18 19.13 -10.50
C ALA A 715 -29.04 20.42 -9.68
N TYR A 716 -28.25 21.39 -10.17
CA TYR A 716 -28.15 22.72 -9.57
C TYR A 716 -29.53 23.38 -9.40
N LYS A 717 -30.32 23.44 -10.48
CA LYS A 717 -31.67 24.04 -10.46
C LYS A 717 -32.63 23.28 -9.55
N LYS A 718 -32.52 21.95 -9.51
CA LYS A 718 -33.41 21.07 -8.74
C LYS A 718 -33.14 21.15 -7.24
N TYR A 719 -31.88 21.10 -6.84
CA TYR A 719 -31.48 20.90 -5.45
C TYR A 719 -31.01 22.16 -4.74
N LYS A 720 -30.70 23.25 -5.47
CA LYS A 720 -30.23 24.54 -4.93
C LYS A 720 -29.11 24.34 -3.89
N PRO A 721 -27.98 23.75 -4.31
CA PRO A 721 -26.88 23.47 -3.41
C PRO A 721 -26.27 24.76 -2.87
N LYS A 722 -25.56 24.66 -1.74
CA LYS A 722 -24.74 25.76 -1.20
C LYS A 722 -23.36 25.88 -1.86
N ALA A 723 -22.88 24.79 -2.47
CA ALA A 723 -21.61 24.73 -3.20
C ALA A 723 -21.62 23.55 -4.20
N ILE A 724 -20.77 23.62 -5.23
CA ILE A 724 -20.62 22.59 -6.27
C ILE A 724 -19.16 22.17 -6.40
N GLY A 725 -18.88 20.88 -6.27
CA GLY A 725 -17.55 20.30 -6.45
C GLY A 725 -17.44 19.50 -7.73
N LEU A 726 -16.44 19.80 -8.56
CA LEU A 726 -16.18 19.05 -9.80
C LEU A 726 -14.81 18.35 -9.74
N SER A 727 -14.75 17.12 -10.24
CA SER A 727 -13.52 16.31 -10.26
C SER A 727 -13.14 15.87 -11.67
N ALA A 728 -11.83 15.86 -11.95
CA ALA A 728 -11.21 15.30 -13.15
C ALA A 728 -9.86 14.65 -12.81
N LEU A 729 -9.62 13.42 -13.28
CA LEU A 729 -8.36 12.69 -13.17
C LEU A 729 -7.58 12.66 -14.49
N MET A 730 -8.25 12.71 -15.64
CA MET A 730 -7.58 12.73 -16.94
C MET A 730 -7.41 14.15 -17.45
N THR A 731 -6.23 14.50 -17.94
CA THR A 731 -5.94 15.85 -18.47
C THR A 731 -6.90 16.25 -19.61
N THR A 732 -7.36 15.26 -20.39
CA THR A 732 -8.34 15.40 -21.47
C THR A 732 -9.70 15.89 -21.01
N THR A 733 -10.04 15.71 -19.74
CA THR A 733 -11.38 15.98 -19.20
C THR A 733 -11.49 17.33 -18.50
N VAL A 734 -10.37 18.04 -18.33
CA VAL A 734 -10.34 19.42 -17.81
C VAL A 734 -11.16 20.37 -18.69
N ALA A 735 -11.17 20.17 -20.02
CA ALA A 735 -12.02 20.93 -20.93
C ALA A 735 -13.53 20.71 -20.67
N SER A 736 -13.93 19.52 -20.25
CA SER A 736 -15.32 19.23 -19.82
C SER A 736 -15.67 19.94 -18.52
N MET A 737 -14.70 20.05 -17.61
CA MET A 737 -14.84 20.82 -16.37
C MET A 737 -15.09 22.30 -16.67
N GLU A 738 -14.30 22.91 -17.55
CA GLU A 738 -14.50 24.30 -18.00
C GLU A 738 -15.88 24.52 -18.63
N ARG A 739 -16.31 23.59 -19.51
CA ARG A 739 -17.66 23.64 -20.12
C ARG A 739 -18.76 23.57 -19.07
N THR A 740 -18.58 22.75 -18.04
CA THR A 740 -19.54 22.60 -16.94
C THR A 740 -19.66 23.89 -16.12
N ILE A 741 -18.53 24.49 -15.74
CA ILE A 741 -18.47 25.75 -15.00
C ILE A 741 -19.14 26.88 -15.78
N LYS A 742 -18.79 27.03 -17.07
CA LYS A 742 -19.43 28.02 -17.96
C LYS A 742 -20.94 27.84 -18.03
N ALA A 743 -21.42 26.61 -18.19
CA ALA A 743 -22.86 26.33 -18.25
C ALA A 743 -23.57 26.61 -16.91
N LEU A 744 -22.92 26.38 -15.77
CA LEU A 744 -23.44 26.74 -14.45
C LEU A 744 -23.58 28.26 -14.30
N HIS A 745 -22.56 29.03 -14.68
CA HIS A 745 -22.62 30.49 -14.68
C HIS A 745 -23.70 31.03 -15.63
N GLU A 746 -23.82 30.48 -16.85
CA GLU A 746 -24.89 30.83 -17.80
C GLU A 746 -26.29 30.50 -17.27
N ALA A 747 -26.40 29.45 -16.45
CA ALA A 747 -27.63 29.08 -15.76
C ALA A 747 -27.93 29.92 -14.51
N GLY A 748 -27.06 30.86 -14.15
CA GLY A 748 -27.22 31.78 -13.04
C GLY A 748 -26.69 31.26 -11.69
N CYS A 749 -25.78 30.29 -11.69
CA CYS A 749 -25.10 29.83 -10.47
C CYS A 749 -24.31 30.98 -9.84
N SER A 750 -24.61 31.28 -8.58
CA SER A 750 -23.92 32.27 -7.75
C SER A 750 -23.20 31.65 -6.55
N GLU A 751 -23.45 30.36 -6.35
CA GLU A 751 -22.89 29.54 -5.30
C GLU A 751 -21.48 29.08 -5.68
N PRO A 752 -20.54 29.00 -4.72
CA PRO A 752 -19.16 28.68 -5.01
C PRO A 752 -18.96 27.33 -5.72
N ILE A 753 -18.12 27.35 -6.73
CA ILE A 753 -17.68 26.17 -7.49
C ILE A 753 -16.21 25.91 -7.18
N TRP A 754 -15.91 24.77 -6.57
CA TRP A 754 -14.54 24.32 -6.38
C TRP A 754 -14.23 23.12 -7.27
N VAL A 755 -12.95 22.97 -7.61
CA VAL A 755 -12.46 21.89 -8.48
C VAL A 755 -11.27 21.16 -7.86
N GLY A 756 -11.10 19.90 -8.24
CA GLY A 756 -9.94 19.10 -7.84
C GLY A 756 -9.72 17.85 -8.70
N GLY A 757 -8.69 17.08 -8.37
CA GLY A 757 -8.30 15.84 -9.05
C GLY A 757 -6.86 15.91 -9.58
N ALA A 758 -6.29 14.73 -9.89
CA ALA A 758 -4.83 14.55 -10.02
C ALA A 758 -4.14 15.43 -11.09
N VAL A 759 -4.90 15.89 -12.09
CA VAL A 759 -4.41 16.71 -13.20
C VAL A 759 -4.77 18.19 -13.06
N VAL A 760 -5.48 18.56 -11.99
CA VAL A 760 -5.94 19.93 -11.73
C VAL A 760 -4.96 20.62 -10.80
N THR A 761 -4.56 21.83 -11.14
CA THR A 761 -3.74 22.72 -10.29
C THR A 761 -4.48 24.02 -10.02
N GLU A 762 -4.00 24.83 -9.09
CA GLU A 762 -4.57 26.14 -8.79
C GLU A 762 -4.63 27.05 -10.04
N ASP A 763 -3.57 27.04 -10.86
CA ASP A 763 -3.52 27.77 -12.13
C ASP A 763 -4.59 27.27 -13.12
N ILE A 764 -4.76 25.94 -13.23
CA ILE A 764 -5.80 25.35 -14.09
C ILE A 764 -7.19 25.76 -13.60
N ALA A 765 -7.45 25.65 -12.30
CA ALA A 765 -8.72 26.02 -11.68
C ALA A 765 -9.12 27.47 -11.98
N HIS A 766 -8.17 28.40 -11.84
CA HIS A 766 -8.38 29.80 -12.16
C HIS A 766 -8.67 30.01 -13.67
N ASN A 767 -7.92 29.33 -14.55
CA ASN A 767 -8.09 29.46 -16.00
C ASN A 767 -9.44 28.92 -16.51
N ILE A 768 -9.97 27.87 -15.90
CA ILE A 768 -11.27 27.30 -16.26
C ILE A 768 -12.45 28.02 -15.58
N GLY A 769 -12.17 29.03 -14.75
CA GLY A 769 -13.16 29.88 -14.11
C GLY A 769 -13.80 29.31 -12.85
N ALA A 770 -13.14 28.37 -12.16
CA ALA A 770 -13.56 27.92 -10.83
C ALA A 770 -13.27 29.00 -9.78
N ASP A 771 -14.05 29.03 -8.70
CA ASP A 771 -13.84 29.95 -7.58
C ASP A 771 -12.68 29.49 -6.69
N TYR A 772 -12.53 28.16 -6.53
CA TYR A 772 -11.55 27.57 -5.62
C TYR A 772 -10.92 26.28 -6.18
N TYR A 773 -9.71 25.99 -5.73
CA TYR A 773 -9.01 24.73 -5.95
C TYR A 773 -8.81 24.01 -4.62
N THR A 774 -9.00 22.69 -4.61
CA THR A 774 -8.68 21.85 -3.45
C THR A 774 -7.80 20.70 -3.90
N GLU A 775 -6.64 20.56 -3.26
CA GLU A 775 -5.69 19.48 -3.56
C GLU A 775 -6.15 18.12 -3.06
N ASP A 776 -6.88 18.07 -1.94
CA ASP A 776 -7.39 16.83 -1.35
C ASP A 776 -8.74 17.00 -0.64
N ALA A 777 -9.23 15.91 -0.05
CA ALA A 777 -10.53 15.90 0.65
C ALA A 777 -10.55 16.73 1.94
N MET A 778 -9.41 16.90 2.62
CA MET A 778 -9.32 17.72 3.83
C MET A 778 -9.28 19.21 3.49
N ALA A 779 -8.60 19.59 2.40
CA ALA A 779 -8.65 20.93 1.84
C ALA A 779 -10.09 21.32 1.47
N ALA A 780 -10.88 20.39 0.91
CA ALA A 780 -12.30 20.63 0.64
C ALA A 780 -13.14 20.86 1.92
N VAL A 781 -12.87 20.12 3.00
CA VAL A 781 -13.50 20.37 4.31
C VAL A 781 -13.12 21.75 4.83
N ASN A 782 -11.82 22.08 4.83
CA ASN A 782 -11.31 23.34 5.34
C ASN A 782 -11.89 24.54 4.57
N LEU A 783 -11.99 24.44 3.25
CA LEU A 783 -12.63 25.43 2.39
C LEU A 783 -14.10 25.65 2.79
N LEU A 784 -14.86 24.56 2.99
CA LEU A 784 -16.27 24.66 3.34
C LEU A 784 -16.50 25.21 4.75
N GLU A 785 -15.73 24.77 5.75
CA GLU A 785 -15.88 25.23 7.14
C GLU A 785 -15.39 26.67 7.38
N ASN A 786 -14.37 27.14 6.65
CA ASN A 786 -13.72 28.42 6.96
C ASN A 786 -13.99 29.54 5.94
N GLU A 787 -14.32 29.23 4.68
CA GLU A 787 -14.39 30.24 3.61
C GLU A 787 -15.75 30.32 2.90
N ILE A 788 -16.43 29.19 2.70
CA ILE A 788 -17.68 29.16 1.93
C ILE A 788 -18.92 29.22 2.83
N LEU A 789 -18.88 28.54 3.97
CA LEU A 789 -20.02 28.40 4.87
C LEU A 789 -19.64 28.94 6.25
N ASP A 790 -19.55 30.26 6.37
CA ASP A 790 -19.68 30.91 7.69
C ASP A 790 -20.96 30.37 8.34
N LEU A 791 -20.81 29.47 9.31
CA LEU A 791 -21.88 28.89 10.12
C LEU A 791 -22.00 29.62 11.45
#